data_AF-A0A7C4LEJ4-F1
#
_entry.id   AF-A0A7C4LEJ4-F1
#
_cell.length_a   1.000
_cell.length_b   1.000
_cell.length_c   1.000
_cell.angle_alpha   90.00
_cell.angle_beta   90.00
_cell.angle_gamma   90.00
#
_symmetry.space_group_name_H-M   'P 1'
#
loop_
_entity.id
_entity.type
_entity.pdbx_description
1 polymer ?
#
loop_
_entity_poly.entity_id
_entity_poly.type
_entity_poly.pdbx_seq_one_letter_code
_entity_poly.pdbx_strand_id
1 'polypeptide(L)'
;MVRSPRRLIWFSFSATLGLALLLTTQVLAFPPNTIPFLTYKGVGSDIEAAEYYAVIGAPATFSAWKAAYGFTGADEVRAVYYNAGDLGFGRDMHCRRSGADVACYVANHGFGPGGPPAESASAAVTGAQALPAVAMVYRDSLDGLANDVSFYIYNQVTGALLNKVGLDGEGDKFVPYLCLPCHGGNYNPTTNSVTGAEFLPFDAPSFKYSALAGFSLAEQQEAFRQLNHMVRDTNPAALIVELIDGWYGNAVHVPGATLNDGFVASGYAGDPGLYNNVVKHYCRTCHIAQAGFPLSDPSYVDVAQPAVFNGFYMPHAQLTNHNFWNSPAPVYLANNRGWALRVTTTADTYDGVCDANCSLRDAIAVANANVDRSIITFNVNGTFSLSRSGADDNAVNGDLDITQPLTLLGNGAGRTSLNGNGVDRVFHILGSASVVIQDVTIRGGSTGGNGGGILVDGGALFLNNSVLRNNAAVQGGGVANIGGIVEINRSAIGPGNNTANAGAGLYNEHHLTVNDTAISGNSSGTAGGGFYNLGSGDVVTVTHSTITGNSAPNAGGGFRNFLGAVSVRNSIIAGNTGGGSVDCGNNTQAISLGFNLVGQNGSANGCPVGGNDSVLAGPISTALNPNLGAQPNGVLYHGLVPGGPATDRAPAGANCALPTYDQRNVSRPLDSGGDATAACDIGAREEVPHQPVTTAGDVTANDGLCSLREAVTAVNTGLASGSAAGECAGGRDIVDLVAAGPYTLTNGQLTLSGWVTINGQGKTIQQATPGARVIQVLSGGGLNLNNAEVRGGSQTGGGDAASGGGLYIVAGGTANLVNSAIVGNSTESWGGGIANLGVLNIANSTVSGNTAAVDSGGINTRGTTRLVNVTVSNNLADADANDAGDGGGLGVFGGTTTVRGSLIAVNFDTPDNLGPVAIPGGEVLSQFDVARAEAEAQGEALEAVGPLAGVNPDVYLFFGTITSANYNLIGNGTNAGGSFAQPNDLVNVNPQLGALTGSPGFHPLGPTSQARDRILAADCAFISEVGNPLYTDGTALPSDQRGFRRPIDVDLNGVAQCDIGAVEAALAVFLPLIRR
;
A
#
# COMPACT_ATOMS: atom_id res chain seq x y z
N MET A 1 19.23 26.32 -75.41
CA MET A 1 18.73 25.63 -76.61
C MET A 1 18.08 24.34 -76.11
N VAL A 2 16.77 24.08 -76.20
CA VAL A 2 15.76 24.44 -77.22
C VAL A 2 14.35 24.64 -76.57
N ARG A 3 13.68 25.74 -76.95
CA ARG A 3 12.23 26.10 -76.90
C ARG A 3 11.44 26.18 -75.56
N SER A 4 11.33 27.42 -75.03
CA SER A 4 10.13 28.34 -74.93
C SER A 4 8.73 27.82 -74.49
N PRO A 5 7.76 28.70 -74.08
CA PRO A 5 7.83 29.99 -73.35
C PRO A 5 6.70 30.28 -72.32
N ARG A 6 6.96 31.30 -71.46
CA ARG A 6 6.13 32.43 -70.95
C ARG A 6 4.60 32.30 -70.65
N ARG A 7 4.30 32.63 -69.38
CA ARG A 7 3.40 33.70 -68.82
C ARG A 7 1.85 33.58 -68.83
N LEU A 8 1.33 33.83 -67.61
CA LEU A 8 0.15 34.63 -67.20
C LEU A 8 -1.28 33.99 -67.03
N ILE A 9 -1.66 33.82 -65.74
CA ILE A 9 -2.88 34.20 -64.98
C ILE A 9 -4.33 34.01 -65.55
N TRP A 10 -5.18 33.22 -64.87
CA TRP A 10 -6.37 33.62 -64.03
C TRP A 10 -7.32 32.43 -63.74
N PHE A 11 -7.65 32.29 -62.45
CA PHE A 11 -8.71 31.57 -61.73
C PHE A 11 -9.48 30.40 -62.38
N SER A 12 -9.38 29.23 -61.73
CA SER A 12 -10.49 28.29 -61.57
C SER A 12 -10.35 27.55 -60.24
N PHE A 13 -11.44 27.55 -59.46
CA PHE A 13 -11.62 26.74 -58.26
C PHE A 13 -11.46 25.25 -58.62
N SER A 14 -10.65 24.52 -57.86
CA SER A 14 -10.72 23.06 -57.81
C SER A 14 -10.58 22.63 -56.36
N ALA A 15 -11.72 22.25 -55.79
CA ALA A 15 -11.79 21.52 -54.54
C ALA A 15 -11.06 20.19 -54.71
N THR A 16 -9.99 19.99 -53.95
CA THR A 16 -9.43 18.68 -53.67
C THR A 16 -9.53 18.46 -52.17
N LEU A 17 -10.29 17.43 -51.80
CA LEU A 17 -10.51 16.98 -50.43
C LEU A 17 -9.17 16.81 -49.71
N GLY A 18 -8.99 17.58 -48.64
CA GLY A 18 -8.05 17.22 -47.59
C GLY A 18 -8.58 16.00 -46.86
N LEU A 19 -7.84 14.90 -46.93
CA LEU A 19 -7.91 13.86 -45.91
C LEU A 19 -6.82 14.20 -44.90
N ALA A 20 -7.24 14.84 -43.81
CA ALA A 20 -6.39 15.10 -42.66
C ALA A 20 -5.94 13.76 -42.09
N LEU A 21 -4.64 13.51 -42.13
CA LEU A 21 -4.00 12.46 -41.35
C LEU A 21 -4.02 12.94 -39.89
N LEU A 22 -5.11 12.65 -39.19
CA LEU A 22 -5.21 12.76 -37.74
C LEU A 22 -4.31 11.69 -37.12
N LEU A 23 -3.02 11.99 -37.00
CA LEU A 23 -2.14 11.34 -36.03
C LEU A 23 -2.50 11.92 -34.66
N THR A 24 -3.51 11.35 -34.01
CA THR A 24 -3.72 11.56 -32.58
C THR A 24 -2.59 10.83 -31.85
N THR A 25 -1.63 11.56 -31.32
CA THR A 25 -0.69 11.07 -30.31
C THR A 25 -1.52 10.71 -29.07
N GLN A 26 -1.81 9.42 -28.91
CA GLN A 26 -2.46 8.91 -27.70
C GLN A 26 -1.44 8.99 -26.56
N VAL A 27 -1.84 9.72 -25.51
CA VAL A 27 -1.03 9.98 -24.31
C VAL A 27 -1.33 8.90 -23.27
N LEU A 28 -0.30 8.43 -22.56
CA LEU A 28 -0.17 7.03 -22.11
C LEU A 28 0.03 6.90 -20.58
N ALA A 29 -0.83 6.12 -19.89
CA ALA A 29 -0.90 6.04 -18.42
C ALA A 29 -0.27 4.86 -17.65
N PHE A 30 0.92 5.05 -17.08
CA PHE A 30 1.88 3.95 -16.85
C PHE A 30 1.49 2.79 -15.88
N PRO A 31 1.78 1.53 -16.26
CA PRO A 31 2.12 1.14 -17.62
C PRO A 31 0.85 1.34 -18.45
N PRO A 32 0.94 2.09 -19.56
CA PRO A 32 -0.17 2.80 -20.18
C PRO A 32 -1.50 2.05 -20.13
N ASN A 33 -2.56 2.63 -19.55
CA ASN A 33 -3.95 2.14 -19.72
C ASN A 33 -4.35 2.03 -21.21
N THR A 34 -3.51 2.56 -22.09
CA THR A 34 -3.63 2.59 -23.55
C THR A 34 -2.49 1.85 -24.25
N ILE A 35 -1.63 1.09 -23.53
CA ILE A 35 -0.85 0.05 -24.21
C ILE A 35 -1.91 -0.92 -24.72
N PRO A 36 -1.85 -1.30 -25.99
CA PRO A 36 -2.77 -2.25 -26.55
C PRO A 36 -2.48 -3.65 -25.96
N PHE A 37 -2.86 -3.87 -24.70
CA PHE A 37 -2.84 -5.16 -24.02
C PHE A 37 -3.81 -6.06 -24.77
N LEU A 38 -3.25 -6.85 -25.66
CA LEU A 38 -4.01 -7.59 -26.67
C LEU A 38 -4.91 -6.69 -27.56
N THR A 39 -4.92 -5.36 -27.50
CA THR A 39 -5.86 -4.53 -28.29
C THR A 39 -5.61 -4.64 -29.81
N TYR A 40 -4.43 -5.15 -30.23
CA TYR A 40 -4.14 -5.56 -31.62
C TYR A 40 -4.23 -7.07 -31.87
N LYS A 41 -4.54 -7.90 -30.86
CA LYS A 41 -4.69 -9.36 -30.96
C LYS A 41 -6.17 -9.70 -30.75
N GLY A 42 -6.78 -10.46 -31.65
CA GLY A 42 -8.24 -10.60 -31.66
C GLY A 42 -8.95 -9.90 -32.82
N VAL A 43 -8.19 -9.28 -33.73
CA VAL A 43 -8.72 -8.63 -34.93
C VAL A 43 -9.30 -9.69 -35.86
N GLY A 44 -10.60 -9.64 -36.09
CA GLY A 44 -11.35 -10.52 -36.96
C GLY A 44 -12.72 -9.90 -37.26
N SER A 45 -13.65 -10.70 -37.78
CA SER A 45 -14.99 -10.25 -38.11
C SER A 45 -16.06 -11.23 -37.64
N ASP A 46 -17.30 -10.73 -37.53
CA ASP A 46 -18.46 -11.56 -37.23
C ASP A 46 -18.65 -12.69 -38.27
N ILE A 47 -18.23 -12.45 -39.52
CA ILE A 47 -18.29 -13.44 -40.61
C ILE A 47 -17.27 -14.55 -40.37
N GLU A 48 -16.00 -14.21 -40.15
CA GLU A 48 -14.95 -15.21 -39.90
C GLU A 48 -15.25 -16.06 -38.66
N ALA A 49 -15.72 -15.43 -37.57
CA ALA A 49 -16.11 -16.16 -36.36
C ALA A 49 -17.25 -17.17 -36.63
N ALA A 50 -18.25 -16.76 -37.42
CA ALA A 50 -19.35 -17.65 -37.80
C ALA A 50 -18.89 -18.81 -38.71
N GLU A 51 -17.96 -18.54 -39.64
CA GLU A 51 -17.39 -19.57 -40.50
C GLU A 51 -16.53 -20.57 -39.71
N TYR A 52 -15.73 -20.09 -38.76
CA TYR A 52 -15.01 -20.95 -37.81
C TYR A 52 -15.96 -21.85 -37.04
N TYR A 53 -17.04 -21.30 -36.47
CA TYR A 53 -18.06 -22.06 -35.76
C TYR A 53 -18.77 -23.11 -36.63
N ALA A 54 -18.99 -22.80 -37.91
CA ALA A 54 -19.54 -23.76 -38.87
C ALA A 54 -18.58 -24.94 -39.11
N VAL A 55 -17.28 -24.69 -39.23
CA VAL A 55 -16.25 -25.73 -39.42
C VAL A 55 -16.17 -26.67 -38.23
N ILE A 56 -16.17 -26.14 -36.99
CA ILE A 56 -16.04 -26.96 -35.78
C ILE A 56 -17.36 -27.56 -35.29
N GLY A 57 -18.47 -27.29 -35.98
CA GLY A 57 -19.82 -27.75 -35.65
C GLY A 57 -20.33 -27.21 -34.31
N ALA A 58 -20.18 -25.91 -34.06
CA ALA A 58 -20.51 -25.31 -32.77
C ALA A 58 -22.00 -25.42 -32.39
N PRO A 59 -22.34 -25.99 -31.22
CA PRO A 59 -23.70 -25.98 -30.69
C PRO A 59 -24.19 -24.54 -30.47
N ALA A 60 -25.43 -24.25 -30.90
CA ALA A 60 -26.01 -22.91 -30.85
C ALA A 60 -26.24 -22.36 -29.43
N THR A 61 -26.34 -23.25 -28.43
CA THR A 61 -26.56 -22.86 -27.03
C THR A 61 -25.61 -23.56 -26.08
N PHE A 62 -25.31 -22.91 -24.96
CA PHE A 62 -24.43 -23.46 -23.95
C PHE A 62 -24.95 -24.77 -23.36
N SER A 63 -26.27 -24.86 -23.13
CA SER A 63 -26.90 -26.10 -22.66
C SER A 63 -26.78 -27.24 -23.68
N ALA A 64 -26.89 -26.93 -24.98
CA ALA A 64 -26.67 -27.93 -26.03
C ALA A 64 -25.20 -28.38 -26.08
N TRP A 65 -24.24 -27.46 -25.88
CA TRP A 65 -22.83 -27.79 -25.76
C TRP A 65 -22.56 -28.70 -24.55
N LYS A 66 -23.10 -28.34 -23.37
CA LYS A 66 -22.98 -29.15 -22.15
C LYS A 66 -23.56 -30.55 -22.34
N ALA A 67 -24.71 -30.66 -23.00
CA ALA A 67 -25.32 -31.96 -23.30
C ALA A 67 -24.47 -32.77 -24.30
N ALA A 68 -23.95 -32.14 -25.36
CA ALA A 68 -23.13 -32.81 -26.38
C ALA A 68 -21.85 -33.42 -25.81
N TYR A 69 -21.24 -32.76 -24.83
CA TYR A 69 -20.06 -33.25 -24.13
C TYR A 69 -20.37 -33.82 -22.76
N GLY A 70 -21.64 -34.10 -22.43
CA GLY A 70 -22.16 -34.82 -21.25
C GLY A 70 -21.93 -34.22 -19.86
N PHE A 71 -21.86 -32.90 -19.72
CA PHE A 71 -21.86 -32.17 -18.44
C PHE A 71 -23.24 -32.16 -17.75
N THR A 72 -23.83 -33.34 -17.59
CA THR A 72 -25.13 -33.57 -16.94
C THR A 72 -25.09 -34.69 -15.89
N GLY A 73 -23.89 -35.15 -15.49
CA GLY A 73 -23.65 -36.32 -14.62
C GLY A 73 -22.47 -36.15 -13.64
N ALA A 74 -22.19 -37.17 -12.82
CA ALA A 74 -21.32 -37.08 -11.64
C ALA A 74 -19.80 -37.15 -11.87
N ASP A 75 -19.33 -37.37 -13.11
CA ASP A 75 -17.92 -37.62 -13.43
C ASP A 75 -17.17 -36.35 -13.92
N GLU A 76 -17.69 -35.15 -13.65
CA GLU A 76 -17.02 -33.89 -13.96
C GLU A 76 -16.01 -33.50 -12.86
N VAL A 77 -14.86 -32.96 -13.26
CA VAL A 77 -13.89 -32.37 -12.33
C VAL A 77 -14.14 -30.88 -12.27
N ARG A 78 -14.42 -30.37 -11.07
CA ARG A 78 -14.72 -28.97 -10.81
C ARG A 78 -13.66 -28.34 -9.90
N ALA A 79 -13.22 -27.14 -10.22
CA ALA A 79 -12.42 -26.30 -9.34
C ALA A 79 -12.82 -24.82 -9.45
N VAL A 80 -12.85 -24.11 -8.33
CA VAL A 80 -13.21 -22.68 -8.25
C VAL A 80 -12.04 -21.87 -7.72
N TYR A 81 -11.67 -20.80 -8.43
CA TYR A 81 -10.52 -19.97 -8.09
C TYR A 81 -10.61 -18.59 -8.74
N TYR A 82 -9.84 -17.63 -8.25
CA TYR A 82 -9.55 -16.37 -8.91
C TYR A 82 -8.18 -16.42 -9.59
N ASN A 83 -8.11 -16.06 -10.87
CA ASN A 83 -6.86 -16.11 -11.63
C ASN A 83 -6.12 -14.77 -11.64
N ALA A 84 -5.21 -14.58 -10.67
CA ALA A 84 -4.40 -13.37 -10.53
C ALA A 84 -3.24 -13.26 -11.54
N GLY A 85 -2.91 -14.35 -12.24
CA GLY A 85 -1.85 -14.43 -13.26
C GLY A 85 -2.34 -14.24 -14.70
N ASP A 86 -3.58 -13.77 -14.88
CA ASP A 86 -4.25 -13.58 -16.18
C ASP A 86 -5.20 -12.36 -16.12
N LEU A 87 -6.50 -12.50 -16.45
CA LEU A 87 -7.47 -11.42 -16.52
C LEU A 87 -8.04 -11.02 -15.15
N GLY A 88 -7.82 -11.79 -14.08
CA GLY A 88 -8.35 -11.45 -12.75
C GLY A 88 -9.85 -11.69 -12.62
N PHE A 89 -10.33 -12.84 -13.09
CA PHE A 89 -11.72 -13.26 -12.92
C PHE A 89 -11.84 -14.37 -11.88
N GLY A 90 -13.00 -14.41 -11.21
CA GLY A 90 -13.48 -15.64 -10.59
C GLY A 90 -13.79 -16.67 -11.69
N ARG A 91 -13.28 -17.88 -11.53
CA ARG A 91 -13.40 -19.00 -12.46
C ARG A 91 -14.09 -20.13 -11.75
N ASP A 92 -15.21 -20.58 -12.28
CA ASP A 92 -15.78 -21.89 -11.98
C ASP A 92 -15.45 -22.82 -13.15
N MET A 93 -14.38 -23.61 -12.99
CA MET A 93 -13.78 -24.44 -14.02
C MET A 93 -14.33 -25.86 -13.94
N HIS A 94 -14.72 -26.40 -15.09
CA HIS A 94 -15.28 -27.74 -15.24
C HIS A 94 -14.58 -28.45 -16.40
N CYS A 95 -14.10 -29.65 -16.17
CA CYS A 95 -13.52 -30.49 -17.23
C CYS A 95 -14.00 -31.93 -17.13
N ARG A 96 -14.11 -32.60 -18.28
CA ARG A 96 -14.40 -34.03 -18.34
C ARG A 96 -13.84 -34.67 -19.60
N ARG A 97 -13.61 -35.98 -19.52
CA ARG A 97 -13.38 -36.82 -20.70
C ARG A 97 -14.71 -37.20 -21.34
N SER A 98 -14.80 -37.06 -22.66
CA SER A 98 -15.98 -37.42 -23.46
C SER A 98 -15.54 -38.31 -24.62
N GLY A 99 -15.53 -39.63 -24.41
CA GLY A 99 -14.92 -40.57 -25.35
C GLY A 99 -13.39 -40.38 -25.40
N ALA A 100 -12.83 -40.13 -26.59
CA ALA A 100 -11.42 -39.78 -26.77
C ALA A 100 -11.14 -38.28 -26.56
N ASP A 101 -12.18 -37.44 -26.52
CA ASP A 101 -12.04 -36.00 -26.39
C ASP A 101 -11.91 -35.58 -24.92
N VAL A 102 -11.27 -34.44 -24.69
CA VAL A 102 -11.28 -33.75 -23.39
C VAL A 102 -12.00 -32.42 -23.58
N ALA A 103 -13.12 -32.24 -22.89
CA ALA A 103 -13.93 -31.04 -22.95
C ALA A 103 -13.83 -30.28 -21.62
N CYS A 104 -13.64 -28.98 -21.69
CA CYS A 104 -13.58 -28.09 -20.53
C CYS A 104 -14.43 -26.84 -20.78
N TYR A 105 -15.03 -26.29 -19.74
CA TYR A 105 -15.57 -24.94 -19.78
C TYR A 105 -15.26 -24.21 -18.47
N VAL A 106 -15.16 -22.89 -18.59
CA VAL A 106 -15.03 -22.00 -17.45
C VAL A 106 -16.16 -20.99 -17.47
N ALA A 107 -16.96 -21.03 -16.40
CA ALA A 107 -17.91 -19.98 -16.09
C ALA A 107 -17.15 -18.84 -15.39
N ASN A 108 -17.21 -17.65 -15.96
CA ASN A 108 -16.48 -16.48 -15.49
C ASN A 108 -17.38 -15.61 -14.64
N HIS A 109 -16.84 -15.10 -13.53
CA HIS A 109 -17.57 -14.34 -12.53
C HIS A 109 -16.74 -13.16 -12.03
N GLY A 110 -17.43 -12.16 -11.49
CA GLY A 110 -16.83 -10.99 -10.86
C GLY A 110 -17.13 -9.70 -11.64
N PHE A 111 -16.30 -8.69 -11.40
CA PHE A 111 -16.60 -7.31 -11.77
C PHE A 111 -15.98 -6.84 -13.08
N GLY A 112 -15.24 -7.70 -13.78
CA GLY A 112 -14.41 -7.30 -14.89
C GLY A 112 -12.93 -7.66 -14.66
N PRO A 113 -12.07 -7.30 -15.62
CA PRO A 113 -10.64 -7.56 -15.54
C PRO A 113 -10.03 -6.89 -14.31
N GLY A 114 -9.17 -7.61 -13.58
CA GLY A 114 -8.54 -7.09 -12.36
C GLY A 114 -9.52 -6.83 -11.22
N GLY A 115 -10.73 -7.40 -11.28
CA GLY A 115 -11.73 -7.25 -10.21
C GLY A 115 -11.22 -7.78 -8.87
N PRO A 116 -11.87 -7.37 -7.76
CA PRO A 116 -11.48 -7.78 -6.41
C PRO A 116 -11.35 -9.30 -6.24
N PRO A 117 -10.20 -9.83 -5.78
CA PRO A 117 -9.95 -11.27 -5.77
C PRO A 117 -10.93 -12.08 -4.91
N ALA A 118 -11.22 -11.65 -3.68
CA ALA A 118 -12.01 -12.43 -2.73
C ALA A 118 -13.49 -12.47 -3.14
N GLU A 119 -14.01 -11.34 -3.57
CA GLU A 119 -15.38 -11.14 -4.03
C GLU A 119 -15.60 -11.87 -5.36
N SER A 120 -14.64 -11.79 -6.29
CA SER A 120 -14.73 -12.49 -7.57
C SER A 120 -14.64 -14.02 -7.38
N ALA A 121 -13.77 -14.51 -6.49
CA ALA A 121 -13.73 -15.94 -6.15
C ALA A 121 -15.05 -16.41 -5.52
N SER A 122 -15.64 -15.60 -4.63
CA SER A 122 -16.93 -15.92 -3.99
C SER A 122 -18.12 -15.80 -4.95
N ALA A 123 -18.06 -14.88 -5.92
CA ALA A 123 -19.02 -14.79 -7.01
C ALA A 123 -18.97 -16.05 -7.89
N ALA A 124 -17.79 -16.62 -8.13
CA ALA A 124 -17.65 -17.88 -8.85
C ALA A 124 -18.23 -19.08 -8.09
N VAL A 125 -18.13 -19.09 -6.76
CA VAL A 125 -18.79 -20.13 -5.94
C VAL A 125 -20.31 -20.03 -6.02
N THR A 126 -20.85 -18.81 -5.93
CA THR A 126 -22.30 -18.54 -5.82
C THR A 126 -23.01 -18.42 -7.16
N GLY A 127 -22.28 -18.29 -8.27
CA GLY A 127 -22.83 -18.03 -9.59
C GLY A 127 -23.24 -16.57 -9.83
N ALA A 128 -22.90 -15.66 -8.91
CA ALA A 128 -23.21 -14.24 -9.03
C ALA A 128 -22.33 -13.55 -10.09
N GLN A 129 -22.76 -12.38 -10.57
CA GLN A 129 -21.99 -11.52 -11.49
C GLN A 129 -21.42 -12.28 -12.70
N ALA A 130 -22.30 -13.05 -13.36
CA ALA A 130 -21.89 -13.90 -14.46
C ALA A 130 -21.37 -13.07 -15.65
N LEU A 131 -20.13 -13.35 -16.03
CA LEU A 131 -19.47 -12.89 -17.26
C LEU A 131 -19.56 -13.97 -18.33
N PRO A 132 -19.28 -13.72 -19.61
CA PRO A 132 -19.35 -14.77 -20.64
C PRO A 132 -18.45 -15.99 -20.34
N ALA A 133 -18.97 -17.19 -20.59
CA ALA A 133 -18.25 -18.45 -20.38
C ALA A 133 -17.40 -18.79 -21.61
N VAL A 134 -16.24 -19.40 -21.37
CA VAL A 134 -15.35 -19.93 -22.42
C VAL A 134 -15.36 -21.45 -22.32
N ALA A 135 -15.65 -22.13 -23.42
CA ALA A 135 -15.60 -23.57 -23.50
C ALA A 135 -14.60 -24.01 -24.56
N MET A 136 -13.97 -25.15 -24.34
CA MET A 136 -12.87 -25.65 -25.15
C MET A 136 -12.91 -27.17 -25.25
N VAL A 137 -12.51 -27.70 -26.40
CA VAL A 137 -12.49 -29.15 -26.65
C VAL A 137 -11.20 -29.52 -27.36
N TYR A 138 -10.42 -30.40 -26.74
CA TYR A 138 -9.36 -31.14 -27.42
C TYR A 138 -9.97 -32.36 -28.10
N ARG A 139 -9.77 -32.48 -29.42
CA ARG A 139 -10.29 -33.61 -30.21
C ARG A 139 -9.16 -34.48 -30.72
N ASP A 140 -9.18 -35.74 -30.34
CA ASP A 140 -8.19 -36.75 -30.77
C ASP A 140 -8.34 -37.11 -32.26
N SER A 141 -9.55 -36.92 -32.82
CA SER A 141 -9.93 -37.39 -34.16
C SER A 141 -9.73 -36.39 -35.31
N LEU A 142 -9.34 -35.14 -35.03
CA LEU A 142 -9.01 -34.15 -36.06
C LEU A 142 -7.56 -34.38 -36.54
N ASP A 143 -7.43 -35.34 -37.46
CA ASP A 143 -6.26 -35.62 -38.30
C ASP A 143 -4.94 -36.06 -37.62
N GLY A 144 -4.92 -36.30 -36.31
CA GLY A 144 -3.71 -36.75 -35.61
C GLY A 144 -2.57 -35.72 -35.59
N LEU A 145 -2.90 -34.45 -35.80
CA LEU A 145 -1.99 -33.32 -35.62
C LEU A 145 -1.91 -32.98 -34.12
N ALA A 146 -0.71 -32.64 -33.64
CA ALA A 146 -0.52 -32.26 -32.23
C ALA A 146 -1.25 -30.95 -31.93
N ASN A 147 -1.97 -30.90 -30.81
CA ASN A 147 -2.49 -29.67 -30.19
C ASN A 147 -3.65 -28.97 -30.94
N ASP A 148 -4.78 -29.65 -31.22
CA ASP A 148 -5.94 -29.02 -31.88
C ASP A 148 -7.12 -28.79 -30.92
N VAL A 149 -7.05 -27.69 -30.17
CA VAL A 149 -8.14 -27.22 -29.30
C VAL A 149 -9.13 -26.32 -30.06
N SER A 150 -10.42 -26.65 -29.99
CA SER A 150 -11.52 -25.82 -30.49
C SER A 150 -12.06 -24.91 -29.38
N PHE A 151 -12.44 -23.67 -29.72
CA PHE A 151 -12.90 -22.64 -28.78
C PHE A 151 -14.36 -22.26 -29.02
N TYR A 152 -15.09 -22.01 -27.94
CA TYR A 152 -16.49 -21.57 -27.95
C TYR A 152 -16.70 -20.52 -26.87
N ILE A 153 -17.52 -19.50 -27.15
CA ILE A 153 -17.90 -18.50 -26.15
C ILE A 153 -19.41 -18.42 -26.05
N TYR A 154 -19.92 -18.49 -24.82
CA TYR A 154 -21.35 -18.43 -24.56
C TYR A 154 -21.68 -17.32 -23.56
N ASN A 155 -22.78 -16.63 -23.80
CA ASN A 155 -23.40 -15.78 -22.80
C ASN A 155 -24.01 -16.67 -21.71
N GLN A 156 -23.56 -16.54 -20.46
CA GLN A 156 -24.02 -17.42 -19.37
C GLN A 156 -25.50 -17.23 -19.02
N VAL A 157 -26.03 -16.02 -19.19
CA VAL A 157 -27.40 -15.68 -18.79
C VAL A 157 -28.40 -16.13 -19.86
N THR A 158 -28.13 -15.83 -21.12
CA THR A 158 -29.02 -16.16 -22.24
C THR A 158 -28.74 -17.54 -22.86
N GLY A 159 -27.54 -18.09 -22.61
CA GLY A 159 -27.06 -19.32 -23.21
C GLY A 159 -26.61 -19.19 -24.67
N ALA A 160 -26.69 -18.01 -25.28
CA ALA A 160 -26.39 -17.79 -26.69
C ALA A 160 -24.90 -17.91 -27.01
N LEU A 161 -24.57 -18.52 -28.16
CA LEU A 161 -23.23 -18.51 -28.73
C LEU A 161 -22.85 -17.08 -29.15
N LEU A 162 -21.63 -16.65 -28.81
CA LEU A 162 -21.11 -15.31 -29.09
C LEU A 162 -19.95 -15.39 -30.08
N ASN A 163 -19.98 -14.53 -31.11
CA ASN A 163 -18.88 -14.36 -32.06
C ASN A 163 -17.76 -13.48 -31.49
N LYS A 164 -18.09 -12.59 -30.54
CA LYS A 164 -17.17 -11.65 -29.92
C LYS A 164 -17.56 -11.30 -28.49
N VAL A 165 -16.57 -10.90 -27.70
CA VAL A 165 -16.72 -10.42 -26.32
C VAL A 165 -15.52 -9.59 -25.90
N GLY A 166 -15.72 -8.57 -25.08
CA GLY A 166 -14.63 -7.86 -24.37
C GLY A 166 -14.34 -8.48 -23.00
N LEU A 167 -13.37 -9.40 -22.93
CA LEU A 167 -12.95 -10.05 -21.68
C LEU A 167 -11.81 -9.33 -20.96
N ASP A 168 -11.11 -8.41 -21.59
CA ASP A 168 -9.93 -7.72 -21.04
C ASP A 168 -10.15 -6.22 -20.84
N GLY A 169 -11.39 -5.74 -21.00
CA GLY A 169 -11.72 -4.32 -20.83
C GLY A 169 -11.36 -3.45 -22.03
N GLU A 170 -10.73 -4.01 -23.06
CA GLU A 170 -10.21 -3.30 -24.23
C GLU A 170 -11.13 -3.41 -25.46
N GLY A 171 -12.43 -3.57 -25.23
CA GLY A 171 -13.46 -3.74 -26.27
C GLY A 171 -13.63 -5.18 -26.76
N ASP A 172 -14.59 -5.37 -27.68
CA ASP A 172 -14.95 -6.70 -28.19
C ASP A 172 -13.86 -7.32 -29.09
N LYS A 173 -13.58 -8.60 -28.87
CA LYS A 173 -12.62 -9.40 -29.67
C LYS A 173 -13.28 -10.67 -30.19
N PHE A 174 -12.89 -11.10 -31.39
CA PHE A 174 -13.55 -12.18 -32.11
C PHE A 174 -12.93 -13.56 -31.85
N VAL A 175 -13.77 -14.60 -31.80
CA VAL A 175 -13.32 -16.00 -31.78
C VAL A 175 -12.87 -16.43 -33.18
N PRO A 176 -11.79 -17.21 -33.35
CA PRO A 176 -10.93 -17.78 -32.30
C PRO A 176 -9.78 -16.87 -31.85
N TYR A 177 -9.55 -15.74 -32.52
CA TYR A 177 -8.40 -14.86 -32.25
C TYR A 177 -8.32 -14.34 -30.81
N LEU A 178 -9.44 -14.22 -30.11
CA LEU A 178 -9.48 -13.88 -28.68
C LEU A 178 -8.79 -14.93 -27.79
N CYS A 179 -8.81 -16.21 -28.17
CA CYS A 179 -8.29 -17.30 -27.34
C CYS A 179 -6.81 -17.63 -27.60
N LEU A 180 -6.34 -17.44 -28.84
CA LEU A 180 -4.99 -17.80 -29.27
C LEU A 180 -3.84 -17.08 -28.54
N PRO A 181 -3.97 -15.82 -28.06
CA PRO A 181 -2.90 -15.18 -27.30
C PRO A 181 -2.56 -15.92 -26.01
N CYS A 182 -3.54 -16.56 -25.37
CA CYS A 182 -3.35 -17.32 -24.14
C CYS A 182 -3.06 -18.79 -24.42
N HIS A 183 -3.72 -19.40 -25.41
CA HIS A 183 -3.64 -20.83 -25.69
C HIS A 183 -2.67 -21.24 -26.80
N GLY A 184 -2.00 -20.28 -27.44
CA GLY A 184 -1.16 -20.54 -28.60
C GLY A 184 -1.98 -20.89 -29.85
N GLY A 185 -1.31 -21.48 -30.83
CA GLY A 185 -1.91 -21.92 -32.10
C GLY A 185 -2.02 -20.85 -33.18
N ASN A 186 -2.36 -21.31 -34.38
CA ASN A 186 -2.50 -20.50 -35.60
C ASN A 186 -3.88 -20.69 -36.22
N TYR A 187 -4.56 -19.58 -36.50
CA TYR A 187 -5.79 -19.59 -37.29
C TYR A 187 -5.46 -19.54 -38.78
N ASN A 188 -6.06 -20.44 -39.56
CA ASN A 188 -5.99 -20.42 -41.02
C ASN A 188 -7.29 -19.84 -41.59
N PRO A 189 -7.28 -18.62 -42.15
CA PRO A 189 -8.48 -17.97 -42.69
C PRO A 189 -8.97 -18.58 -44.01
N THR A 190 -8.22 -19.50 -44.62
CA THR A 190 -8.66 -20.22 -45.83
C THR A 190 -9.50 -21.44 -45.48
N THR A 191 -9.13 -22.14 -44.41
CA THR A 191 -9.82 -23.34 -43.94
C THR A 191 -10.76 -23.07 -42.76
N ASN A 192 -10.71 -21.86 -42.20
CA ASN A 192 -11.44 -21.44 -41.01
C ASN A 192 -11.23 -22.41 -39.83
N SER A 193 -9.98 -22.85 -39.64
CA SER A 193 -9.58 -23.80 -38.60
C SER A 193 -8.41 -23.27 -37.77
N VAL A 194 -8.33 -23.72 -36.52
CA VAL A 194 -7.21 -23.47 -35.61
C VAL A 194 -6.35 -24.72 -35.56
N THR A 195 -5.03 -24.55 -35.58
CA THR A 195 -4.08 -25.64 -35.36
C THR A 195 -3.02 -25.27 -34.34
N GLY A 196 -2.55 -26.22 -33.55
CA GLY A 196 -1.44 -26.01 -32.60
C GLY A 196 -1.79 -25.22 -31.32
N ALA A 197 -3.08 -25.14 -30.95
CA ALA A 197 -3.56 -24.53 -29.71
C ALA A 197 -3.67 -25.57 -28.57
N GLU A 198 -3.34 -25.17 -27.35
CA GLU A 198 -3.12 -26.10 -26.23
C GLU A 198 -3.99 -25.78 -25.01
N PHE A 199 -4.30 -26.81 -24.22
CA PHE A 199 -4.74 -26.59 -22.84
C PHE A 199 -3.56 -26.14 -21.98
N LEU A 200 -3.83 -25.14 -21.13
CA LEU A 200 -2.84 -24.65 -20.19
C LEU A 200 -2.91 -25.45 -18.89
N PRO A 201 -1.78 -25.70 -18.23
CA PRO A 201 -1.75 -26.33 -16.93
C PRO A 201 -2.32 -25.38 -15.87
N PHE A 202 -2.93 -25.97 -14.84
CA PHE A 202 -3.51 -25.24 -13.72
C PHE A 202 -2.45 -24.99 -12.65
N ASP A 203 -1.91 -23.78 -12.67
CA ASP A 203 -0.93 -23.24 -11.73
C ASP A 203 -1.60 -22.85 -10.40
N ALA A 204 -2.04 -23.85 -9.65
CA ALA A 204 -2.83 -23.67 -8.42
C ALA A 204 -2.21 -22.68 -7.40
N PRO A 205 -0.88 -22.64 -7.14
CA PRO A 205 -0.30 -21.66 -6.22
C PRO A 205 -0.40 -20.20 -6.68
N SER A 206 -0.52 -19.97 -7.99
CA SER A 206 -0.66 -18.62 -8.56
C SER A 206 -2.08 -18.05 -8.41
N PHE A 207 -3.06 -18.90 -8.10
CA PHE A 207 -4.46 -18.51 -7.95
C PHE A 207 -4.77 -18.01 -6.55
N LYS A 208 -5.92 -17.33 -6.41
CA LYS A 208 -6.53 -16.97 -5.14
C LYS A 208 -7.81 -17.76 -4.95
N TYR A 209 -8.23 -17.96 -3.71
CA TYR A 209 -9.29 -18.90 -3.34
C TYR A 209 -10.35 -18.21 -2.49
N SER A 210 -11.59 -18.69 -2.59
CA SER A 210 -12.69 -18.20 -1.75
C SER A 210 -12.51 -18.69 -0.31
N ALA A 211 -12.93 -17.88 0.66
CA ALA A 211 -13.00 -18.29 2.06
C ALA A 211 -14.18 -19.23 2.34
N LEU A 212 -15.10 -19.42 1.39
CA LEU A 212 -16.23 -20.34 1.53
C LEU A 212 -15.75 -21.79 1.64
N ALA A 213 -16.37 -22.56 2.54
CA ALA A 213 -16.00 -23.95 2.81
C ALA A 213 -16.00 -24.82 1.55
N GLY A 214 -14.98 -25.68 1.41
CA GLY A 214 -14.79 -26.55 0.24
C GLY A 214 -14.02 -25.92 -0.93
N PHE A 215 -13.68 -24.63 -0.85
CA PHE A 215 -13.05 -23.89 -1.94
C PHE A 215 -11.66 -23.33 -1.61
N SER A 216 -11.06 -23.73 -0.49
CA SER A 216 -9.63 -23.46 -0.24
C SER A 216 -8.74 -24.27 -1.20
N LEU A 217 -7.49 -23.83 -1.38
CA LEU A 217 -6.50 -24.61 -2.13
C LEU A 217 -6.34 -26.03 -1.58
N ALA A 218 -6.28 -26.18 -0.24
CA ALA A 218 -6.07 -27.47 0.41
C ALA A 218 -7.20 -28.46 0.12
N GLU A 219 -8.44 -28.00 0.11
CA GLU A 219 -9.62 -28.82 -0.18
C GLU A 219 -9.71 -29.18 -1.68
N GLN A 220 -9.19 -28.31 -2.56
CA GLN A 220 -9.26 -28.49 -4.02
C GLN A 220 -8.01 -29.12 -4.65
N GLN A 221 -6.99 -29.50 -3.86
CA GLN A 221 -5.74 -30.10 -4.37
C GLN A 221 -5.98 -31.27 -5.33
N GLU A 222 -6.87 -32.19 -4.96
CA GLU A 222 -7.18 -33.37 -5.78
C GLU A 222 -7.86 -32.97 -7.09
N ALA A 223 -8.74 -31.95 -7.09
CA ALA A 223 -9.35 -31.45 -8.30
C ALA A 223 -8.29 -30.84 -9.25
N PHE A 224 -7.39 -29.99 -8.74
CA PHE A 224 -6.31 -29.43 -9.56
C PHE A 224 -5.33 -30.48 -10.09
N ARG A 225 -5.06 -31.54 -9.32
CA ARG A 225 -4.28 -32.68 -9.80
C ARG A 225 -4.99 -33.38 -10.96
N GLN A 226 -6.27 -33.69 -10.83
CA GLN A 226 -7.06 -34.33 -11.89
C GLN A 226 -7.16 -33.45 -13.14
N LEU A 227 -7.36 -32.14 -12.98
CA LEU A 227 -7.35 -31.18 -14.07
C LEU A 227 -5.99 -31.18 -14.81
N ASN A 228 -4.88 -31.06 -14.07
CA ASN A 228 -3.53 -31.13 -14.65
C ASN A 228 -3.24 -32.49 -15.30
N HIS A 229 -3.73 -33.60 -14.74
CA HIS A 229 -3.61 -34.92 -15.36
C HIS A 229 -4.35 -34.97 -16.71
N MET A 230 -5.54 -34.37 -16.81
CA MET A 230 -6.25 -34.26 -18.08
C MET A 230 -5.49 -33.41 -19.10
N VAL A 231 -4.94 -32.26 -18.70
CA VAL A 231 -4.10 -31.42 -19.57
C VAL A 231 -2.87 -32.19 -20.08
N ARG A 232 -2.20 -32.94 -19.19
CA ARG A 232 -1.04 -33.75 -19.58
C ARG A 232 -1.38 -34.81 -20.64
N ASP A 233 -2.59 -35.36 -20.60
CA ASP A 233 -3.03 -36.41 -21.51
C ASP A 233 -3.51 -35.89 -22.88
N THR A 234 -3.64 -34.56 -23.08
CA THR A 234 -3.99 -33.96 -24.38
C THR A 234 -2.79 -33.70 -25.30
N ASN A 235 -1.72 -34.49 -25.16
CA ASN A 235 -0.46 -34.37 -25.92
C ASN A 235 0.13 -32.93 -25.99
N PRO A 236 0.16 -32.14 -24.91
CA PRO A 236 0.56 -30.74 -24.96
C PRO A 236 2.06 -30.57 -25.27
N ALA A 237 2.52 -29.32 -25.45
CA ALA A 237 3.95 -29.06 -25.62
C ALA A 237 4.81 -29.65 -24.48
N ALA A 238 6.05 -30.03 -24.81
CA ALA A 238 6.99 -30.66 -23.87
C ALA A 238 7.20 -29.84 -22.58
N LEU A 239 7.14 -28.50 -22.66
CA LEU A 239 7.23 -27.60 -21.51
C LEU A 239 6.04 -27.72 -20.54
N ILE A 240 4.82 -27.92 -21.06
CA ILE A 240 3.63 -28.14 -20.23
C ILE A 240 3.76 -29.49 -19.51
N VAL A 241 4.23 -30.53 -20.22
CA VAL A 241 4.51 -31.84 -19.63
C VAL A 241 5.56 -31.72 -18.52
N GLU A 242 6.66 -31.00 -18.77
CA GLU A 242 7.74 -30.76 -17.80
C GLU A 242 7.21 -30.07 -16.53
N LEU A 243 6.43 -29.01 -16.68
CA LEU A 243 5.87 -28.27 -15.54
C LEU A 243 4.96 -29.15 -14.70
N ILE A 244 4.01 -29.86 -15.34
CA ILE A 244 3.09 -30.75 -14.63
C ILE A 244 3.87 -31.87 -13.93
N ASP A 245 4.76 -32.56 -14.63
CA ASP A 245 5.53 -33.65 -14.04
C ASP A 245 6.45 -33.16 -12.92
N GLY A 246 7.08 -31.99 -13.08
CA GLY A 246 7.89 -31.36 -12.04
C GLY A 246 7.10 -30.97 -10.80
N TRP A 247 5.92 -30.35 -10.98
CA TRP A 247 5.03 -29.96 -9.90
C TRP A 247 4.54 -31.14 -9.05
N TYR A 248 4.30 -32.30 -9.67
CA TYR A 248 3.82 -33.49 -8.96
C TYR A 248 4.89 -34.56 -8.76
N GLY A 249 6.17 -34.29 -9.04
CA GLY A 249 7.24 -35.27 -8.90
C GLY A 249 7.02 -36.54 -9.73
N ASN A 250 6.50 -36.40 -10.95
CA ASN A 250 6.04 -37.47 -11.86
C ASN A 250 4.82 -38.27 -11.35
N ALA A 251 4.14 -37.80 -10.31
CA ALA A 251 3.01 -38.50 -9.69
C ALA A 251 1.65 -37.85 -10.00
N VAL A 252 1.53 -37.03 -11.04
CA VAL A 252 0.23 -36.37 -11.36
C VAL A 252 -0.90 -37.36 -11.61
N HIS A 253 -0.59 -38.59 -12.02
CA HIS A 253 -1.56 -39.67 -12.23
C HIS A 253 -1.98 -40.39 -10.92
N VAL A 254 -1.26 -40.17 -9.81
CA VAL A 254 -1.49 -40.82 -8.52
C VAL A 254 -2.48 -40.00 -7.69
N PRO A 255 -3.64 -40.56 -7.29
CA PRO A 255 -4.60 -39.86 -6.42
C PRO A 255 -3.94 -39.35 -5.12
N GLY A 256 -4.28 -38.12 -4.72
CA GLY A 256 -3.74 -37.48 -3.52
C GLY A 256 -2.34 -36.88 -3.65
N ALA A 257 -1.68 -36.97 -4.82
CA ALA A 257 -0.45 -36.23 -5.06
C ALA A 257 -0.70 -34.71 -4.97
N THR A 258 0.11 -34.01 -4.17
CA THR A 258 -0.01 -32.56 -3.99
C THR A 258 1.00 -31.81 -4.85
N LEU A 259 0.61 -30.64 -5.32
CA LEU A 259 1.48 -29.78 -6.13
C LEU A 259 2.61 -29.17 -5.28
N ASN A 260 3.83 -29.21 -5.80
CA ASN A 260 5.02 -28.58 -5.21
C ASN A 260 5.32 -27.20 -5.86
N ASP A 261 5.04 -26.11 -5.14
CA ASP A 261 5.33 -24.73 -5.60
C ASP A 261 6.84 -24.41 -5.64
N GLY A 262 7.68 -25.26 -5.04
CA GLY A 262 9.14 -25.11 -5.06
C GLY A 262 9.80 -25.61 -6.34
N PHE A 263 9.06 -26.17 -7.29
CA PHE A 263 9.62 -26.66 -8.55
C PHE A 263 10.14 -25.52 -9.43
N VAL A 264 11.39 -25.65 -9.89
CA VAL A 264 12.03 -24.75 -10.85
C VAL A 264 12.17 -25.47 -12.19
N ALA A 265 11.66 -24.86 -13.26
CA ALA A 265 11.78 -25.42 -14.61
C ALA A 265 13.25 -25.59 -15.00
N SER A 266 13.59 -26.66 -15.72
CA SER A 266 14.97 -27.08 -16.02
C SER A 266 15.80 -26.00 -16.71
N GLY A 267 15.18 -25.21 -17.60
CA GLY A 267 15.80 -24.05 -18.23
C GLY A 267 16.40 -23.06 -17.23
N TYR A 268 15.79 -22.91 -16.05
CA TYR A 268 16.21 -21.99 -14.99
C TYR A 268 17.00 -22.65 -13.86
N ALA A 269 17.43 -23.90 -14.00
CA ALA A 269 18.20 -24.57 -12.93
C ALA A 269 19.50 -23.83 -12.56
N GLY A 270 20.10 -23.10 -13.51
CA GLY A 270 21.28 -22.25 -13.28
C GLY A 270 20.97 -20.88 -12.65
N ASP A 271 19.72 -20.45 -12.62
CA ASP A 271 19.26 -19.21 -12.01
C ASP A 271 17.84 -19.38 -11.41
N PRO A 272 17.71 -20.15 -10.32
CA PRO A 272 16.42 -20.35 -9.65
C PRO A 272 15.89 -19.04 -9.04
N GLY A 273 16.76 -18.05 -8.82
CA GLY A 273 16.37 -16.73 -8.32
C GLY A 273 15.52 -15.96 -9.31
N LEU A 274 15.93 -15.90 -10.59
CA LEU A 274 15.10 -15.30 -11.64
C LEU A 274 13.75 -16.00 -11.74
N TYR A 275 13.74 -17.33 -11.70
CA TYR A 275 12.50 -18.07 -11.83
C TYR A 275 11.53 -17.76 -10.70
N ASN A 276 11.99 -17.86 -9.46
CA ASN A 276 11.15 -17.70 -8.28
C ASN A 276 10.70 -16.27 -8.03
N ASN A 277 11.51 -15.26 -8.38
CA ASN A 277 11.19 -13.87 -8.08
C ASN A 277 10.49 -13.13 -9.24
N VAL A 278 10.60 -13.65 -10.48
CA VAL A 278 10.06 -12.97 -11.67
C VAL A 278 9.24 -13.92 -12.53
N VAL A 279 9.88 -14.94 -13.10
CA VAL A 279 9.30 -15.69 -14.22
C VAL A 279 8.07 -16.47 -13.78
N LYS A 280 8.10 -17.15 -12.63
CA LYS A 280 6.97 -17.95 -12.15
C LYS A 280 5.71 -17.12 -11.91
N HIS A 281 5.89 -15.86 -11.52
CA HIS A 281 4.79 -14.97 -11.15
C HIS A 281 4.23 -14.17 -12.32
N TYR A 282 5.08 -13.75 -13.27
CA TYR A 282 4.71 -12.73 -14.25
C TYR A 282 4.88 -13.16 -15.72
N CYS A 283 5.66 -14.21 -15.99
CA CYS A 283 6.01 -14.59 -17.36
C CYS A 283 5.47 -15.98 -17.73
N ARG A 284 5.48 -16.92 -16.77
CA ARG A 284 5.17 -18.34 -16.99
C ARG A 284 3.87 -18.52 -17.76
N THR A 285 2.75 -18.00 -17.28
CA THR A 285 1.40 -18.19 -17.86
C THR A 285 1.34 -17.88 -19.36
N CYS A 286 2.00 -16.82 -19.82
CA CYS A 286 2.01 -16.50 -21.25
C CYS A 286 3.06 -17.31 -22.02
N HIS A 287 4.26 -17.48 -21.47
CA HIS A 287 5.39 -18.07 -22.19
C HIS A 287 5.34 -19.61 -22.28
N ILE A 288 4.49 -20.28 -21.51
CA ILE A 288 4.24 -21.72 -21.67
C ILE A 288 3.53 -22.07 -22.99
N ALA A 289 2.72 -21.14 -23.54
CA ALA A 289 1.92 -21.37 -24.73
C ALA A 289 2.54 -20.80 -26.01
N GLN A 290 3.67 -20.09 -25.88
CA GLN A 290 4.26 -19.30 -26.96
C GLN A 290 5.53 -19.96 -27.50
N ALA A 291 5.41 -20.70 -28.60
CA ALA A 291 6.53 -21.40 -29.23
C ALA A 291 7.67 -20.48 -29.70
N GLY A 292 7.39 -19.20 -29.99
CA GLY A 292 8.39 -18.23 -30.44
C GLY A 292 9.29 -17.66 -29.33
N PHE A 293 8.87 -17.79 -28.06
CA PHE A 293 9.59 -17.27 -26.89
C PHE A 293 9.52 -18.30 -25.75
N PRO A 294 10.16 -19.47 -25.92
CA PRO A 294 9.96 -20.62 -25.07
C PRO A 294 10.48 -20.38 -23.65
N LEU A 295 9.65 -20.72 -22.67
CA LEU A 295 10.02 -20.65 -21.25
C LEU A 295 11.25 -21.51 -20.91
N SER A 296 11.54 -22.58 -21.68
CA SER A 296 12.69 -23.46 -21.46
C SER A 296 14.05 -22.80 -21.69
N ASP A 297 14.10 -21.63 -22.35
CA ASP A 297 15.34 -20.94 -22.67
C ASP A 297 15.37 -19.55 -22.01
N PRO A 298 16.08 -19.41 -20.87
CA PRO A 298 16.19 -18.13 -20.16
C PRO A 298 16.85 -17.02 -20.98
N SER A 299 17.57 -17.33 -22.06
CA SER A 299 18.23 -16.29 -22.88
C SER A 299 17.23 -15.34 -23.55
N TYR A 300 15.97 -15.76 -23.73
CA TYR A 300 14.90 -14.86 -24.20
C TYR A 300 14.56 -13.76 -23.20
N VAL A 301 14.81 -13.97 -21.91
CA VAL A 301 14.68 -12.91 -20.90
C VAL A 301 15.77 -11.85 -21.13
N ASP A 302 16.96 -12.25 -21.59
CA ASP A 302 18.09 -11.32 -21.81
C ASP A 302 17.83 -10.31 -22.94
N VAL A 303 16.95 -10.65 -23.89
CA VAL A 303 16.51 -9.75 -24.98
C VAL A 303 15.18 -9.06 -24.70
N ALA A 304 14.56 -9.29 -23.53
CA ALA A 304 13.26 -8.72 -23.17
C ALA A 304 13.35 -7.27 -22.68
N GLN A 305 14.55 -6.72 -22.43
CA GLN A 305 14.72 -5.37 -21.90
C GLN A 305 13.92 -4.31 -22.67
N PRO A 306 13.98 -4.20 -24.02
CA PRO A 306 13.22 -3.17 -24.72
C PRO A 306 11.71 -3.36 -24.58
N ALA A 307 11.23 -4.61 -24.52
CA ALA A 307 9.82 -4.91 -24.37
C ALA A 307 9.28 -4.53 -22.98
N VAL A 308 10.09 -4.78 -21.95
CA VAL A 308 9.73 -4.53 -20.55
C VAL A 308 9.96 -3.06 -20.21
N PHE A 309 11.16 -2.52 -20.41
CA PHE A 309 11.57 -1.21 -19.89
C PHE A 309 11.52 -0.04 -20.88
N ASN A 310 11.35 -0.29 -22.18
CA ASN A 310 11.18 0.80 -23.15
C ASN A 310 9.74 0.88 -23.67
N GLY A 311 9.16 -0.28 -23.99
CA GLY A 311 7.81 -0.39 -24.54
C GLY A 311 6.73 -0.65 -23.49
N PHE A 312 7.09 -1.16 -22.31
CA PHE A 312 6.19 -1.43 -21.18
C PHE A 312 5.01 -2.37 -21.45
N TYR A 313 4.99 -3.00 -22.62
CA TYR A 313 3.93 -3.90 -23.05
C TYR A 313 4.07 -5.32 -22.50
N MET A 314 5.18 -5.61 -21.82
CA MET A 314 5.41 -6.89 -21.14
C MET A 314 5.43 -6.73 -19.63
N PRO A 315 4.82 -7.66 -18.86
CA PRO A 315 3.96 -8.78 -19.30
C PRO A 315 2.72 -8.38 -20.12
N HIS A 316 2.22 -9.25 -21.01
CA HIS A 316 1.17 -8.91 -21.99
C HIS A 316 -0.26 -8.80 -21.42
N ALA A 317 -0.53 -9.38 -20.24
CA ALA A 317 -1.84 -9.28 -19.60
C ALA A 317 -1.87 -8.07 -18.67
N GLN A 318 -2.91 -7.23 -18.78
CA GLN A 318 -3.01 -5.96 -18.04
C GLN A 318 -2.80 -6.13 -16.53
N LEU A 319 -3.51 -7.07 -15.89
CA LEU A 319 -3.36 -7.34 -14.46
C LEU A 319 -1.96 -7.85 -14.12
N THR A 320 -1.41 -8.75 -14.91
CA THR A 320 -0.07 -9.31 -14.66
C THR A 320 1.00 -8.24 -14.81
N ASN A 321 0.84 -7.34 -15.79
CA ASN A 321 1.71 -6.20 -16.03
C ASN A 321 1.67 -5.22 -14.85
N HIS A 322 0.46 -4.85 -14.43
CA HIS A 322 0.24 -4.03 -13.26
C HIS A 322 0.83 -4.65 -11.99
N ASN A 323 0.65 -5.96 -11.77
CA ASN A 323 1.24 -6.67 -10.63
C ASN A 323 2.77 -6.72 -10.70
N PHE A 324 3.36 -6.84 -11.89
CA PHE A 324 4.80 -6.80 -12.08
C PHE A 324 5.37 -5.42 -11.71
N TRP A 325 4.81 -4.34 -12.25
CA TRP A 325 5.29 -2.98 -12.00
C TRP A 325 5.02 -2.46 -10.59
N ASN A 326 4.07 -3.05 -9.85
CA ASN A 326 3.83 -2.76 -8.43
C ASN A 326 4.51 -3.77 -7.48
N SER A 327 5.58 -4.42 -7.94
CA SER A 327 6.36 -5.38 -7.13
C SER A 327 7.86 -5.07 -7.16
N PRO A 328 8.68 -5.76 -6.35
CA PRO A 328 10.14 -5.67 -6.46
C PRO A 328 10.73 -6.30 -7.74
N ALA A 329 9.92 -6.99 -8.56
CA ALA A 329 10.38 -7.76 -9.72
C ALA A 329 11.10 -6.93 -10.81
N PRO A 330 10.68 -5.69 -11.16
CA PRO A 330 11.38 -4.88 -12.16
C PRO A 330 12.81 -4.54 -11.72
N VAL A 331 13.00 -4.14 -10.46
CA VAL A 331 14.33 -3.86 -9.89
C VAL A 331 15.17 -5.14 -9.86
N TYR A 332 14.59 -6.26 -9.41
CA TYR A 332 15.28 -7.54 -9.37
C TYR A 332 15.74 -7.98 -10.78
N LEU A 333 14.87 -7.85 -11.78
CA LEU A 333 15.14 -8.22 -13.16
C LEU A 333 16.27 -7.36 -13.75
N ALA A 334 16.13 -6.03 -13.69
CA ALA A 334 17.10 -5.10 -14.24
C ALA A 334 18.49 -5.23 -13.59
N ASN A 335 18.52 -5.47 -12.28
CA ASN A 335 19.77 -5.70 -11.56
C ASN A 335 20.42 -7.02 -12.00
N ASN A 336 19.73 -8.15 -11.87
CA ASN A 336 20.35 -9.46 -12.10
C ASN A 336 20.75 -9.71 -13.57
N ARG A 337 20.14 -9.00 -14.52
CA ARG A 337 20.49 -9.07 -15.95
C ARG A 337 21.57 -8.06 -16.35
N GLY A 338 22.02 -7.20 -15.45
CA GLY A 338 23.07 -6.20 -15.71
C GLY A 338 22.62 -5.02 -16.57
N TRP A 339 21.32 -4.77 -16.69
CA TRP A 339 20.77 -3.66 -17.47
C TRP A 339 20.82 -2.33 -16.71
N ALA A 340 20.79 -2.38 -15.38
CA ALA A 340 20.73 -1.19 -14.53
C ALA A 340 22.10 -0.55 -14.25
N LEU A 341 22.12 0.78 -14.24
CA LEU A 341 23.07 1.62 -13.51
C LEU A 341 22.69 1.59 -12.02
N ARG A 342 23.58 1.09 -11.16
CA ARG A 342 23.26 0.91 -9.74
C ARG A 342 23.93 1.99 -8.91
N VAL A 343 23.12 2.85 -8.30
CA VAL A 343 23.60 3.88 -7.37
C VAL A 343 24.04 3.21 -6.07
N THR A 344 25.29 3.42 -5.67
CA THR A 344 25.92 2.76 -4.51
C THR A 344 26.19 3.70 -3.35
N THR A 345 26.09 5.02 -3.56
CA THR A 345 26.35 6.03 -2.54
C THR A 345 25.25 7.08 -2.50
N THR A 346 24.99 7.62 -1.30
CA THR A 346 24.10 8.77 -1.10
C THR A 346 24.79 10.11 -1.33
N ALA A 347 26.12 10.11 -1.46
CA ALA A 347 26.89 11.31 -1.73
C ALA A 347 26.71 11.78 -3.18
N ASP A 348 26.59 13.10 -3.37
CA ASP A 348 26.57 13.73 -4.69
C ASP A 348 27.99 13.98 -5.19
N THR A 349 28.58 12.96 -5.79
CA THR A 349 29.89 13.02 -6.47
C THR A 349 29.72 13.14 -7.99
N TYR A 350 30.77 13.53 -8.70
CA TYR A 350 30.78 13.53 -10.16
C TYR A 350 32.17 13.18 -10.70
N ASP A 351 32.31 11.96 -11.22
CA ASP A 351 33.46 11.55 -12.03
C ASP A 351 33.05 11.11 -13.45
N GLY A 352 31.74 11.05 -13.73
CA GLY A 352 31.17 10.73 -15.03
C GLY A 352 31.16 9.23 -15.34
N VAL A 353 31.43 8.37 -14.36
CA VAL A 353 31.42 6.91 -14.50
C VAL A 353 30.60 6.28 -13.39
N CYS A 354 29.70 5.37 -13.76
CA CYS A 354 28.94 4.60 -12.78
C CYS A 354 29.64 3.25 -12.51
N ASP A 355 30.54 3.24 -11.51
CA ASP A 355 31.30 2.07 -11.06
C ASP A 355 30.98 1.68 -9.60
N ALA A 356 31.97 1.24 -8.81
CA ALA A 356 31.80 0.92 -7.40
C ALA A 356 31.32 2.11 -6.55
N ASN A 357 31.63 3.36 -6.94
CA ASN A 357 31.26 4.59 -6.24
C ASN A 357 30.22 5.41 -7.03
N CYS A 358 29.32 4.76 -7.75
CA CYS A 358 28.31 5.42 -8.56
C CYS A 358 27.32 6.25 -7.71
N SER A 359 27.36 7.58 -7.86
CA SER A 359 26.31 8.48 -7.37
C SER A 359 25.11 8.52 -8.32
N LEU A 360 24.00 9.12 -7.90
CA LEU A 360 22.86 9.38 -8.79
C LEU A 360 23.25 10.26 -9.98
N ARG A 361 24.13 11.25 -9.75
CA ARG A 361 24.59 12.15 -10.80
C ARG A 361 25.44 11.42 -11.83
N ASP A 362 26.35 10.55 -11.39
CA ASP A 362 27.16 9.72 -12.28
C ASP A 362 26.28 8.78 -13.11
N ALA A 363 25.26 8.17 -12.50
CA ALA A 363 24.30 7.32 -13.20
C ALA A 363 23.56 8.09 -14.31
N ILE A 364 23.01 9.28 -13.99
CA ILE A 364 22.28 10.10 -14.97
C ILE A 364 23.20 10.58 -16.10
N ALA A 365 24.43 10.98 -15.79
CA ALA A 365 25.40 11.38 -16.80
C ALA A 365 25.72 10.24 -17.79
N VAL A 366 25.88 9.01 -17.28
CA VAL A 366 26.09 7.83 -18.13
C VAL A 366 24.84 7.52 -18.97
N ALA A 367 23.64 7.63 -18.40
CA ALA A 367 22.40 7.40 -19.13
C ALA A 367 22.18 8.44 -20.25
N ASN A 368 22.48 9.71 -19.98
CA ASN A 368 22.43 10.78 -20.98
C ASN A 368 23.43 10.54 -22.14
N ALA A 369 24.57 9.93 -21.86
CA ALA A 369 25.58 9.62 -22.88
C ALA A 369 25.28 8.33 -23.66
N ASN A 370 24.41 7.45 -23.16
CA ASN A 370 24.12 6.16 -23.77
C ASN A 370 22.67 5.71 -23.54
N VAL A 371 21.85 5.79 -24.58
CA VAL A 371 20.43 5.40 -24.58
C VAL A 371 20.18 3.92 -24.26
N ASP A 372 21.17 3.04 -24.46
CA ASP A 372 21.06 1.62 -24.09
C ASP A 372 21.24 1.40 -22.58
N ARG A 373 21.76 2.41 -21.86
CA ARG A 373 21.91 2.42 -20.39
C ARG A 373 20.91 3.36 -19.74
N SER A 374 19.63 3.13 -20.00
CA SER A 374 18.53 4.01 -19.56
C SER A 374 17.88 3.62 -18.23
N ILE A 375 18.36 2.59 -17.52
CA ILE A 375 17.72 2.10 -16.28
C ILE A 375 18.60 2.42 -15.08
N ILE A 376 18.06 3.11 -14.06
CA ILE A 376 18.74 3.43 -12.79
C ILE A 376 18.02 2.75 -11.63
N THR A 377 18.78 2.09 -10.76
CA THR A 377 18.32 1.46 -9.50
C THR A 377 19.24 1.84 -8.33
N PHE A 378 18.82 1.52 -7.09
CA PHE A 378 19.56 1.89 -5.88
C PHE A 378 19.98 0.67 -5.06
N ASN A 379 21.28 0.51 -4.80
CA ASN A 379 21.82 -0.53 -3.91
C ASN A 379 21.81 -0.11 -2.44
N VAL A 380 21.60 1.18 -2.16
CA VAL A 380 21.55 1.75 -0.81
C VAL A 380 20.25 2.51 -0.62
N ASN A 381 19.71 2.48 0.59
CA ASN A 381 18.59 3.32 1.01
C ASN A 381 19.13 4.61 1.63
N GLY A 382 18.38 5.71 1.57
CA GLY A 382 18.72 6.94 2.26
C GLY A 382 18.28 8.21 1.55
N THR A 383 18.88 9.32 1.98
CA THR A 383 18.70 10.64 1.36
C THR A 383 19.90 10.95 0.45
N PHE A 384 19.64 11.12 -0.84
CA PHE A 384 20.57 11.48 -1.90
C PHE A 384 20.50 12.99 -2.09
N SER A 385 21.37 13.73 -1.39
CA SER A 385 21.33 15.20 -1.35
C SER A 385 22.27 15.82 -2.39
N LEU A 386 21.73 16.70 -3.24
CA LEU A 386 22.54 17.51 -4.13
C LEU A 386 23.43 18.46 -3.30
N SER A 387 24.70 18.56 -3.68
CA SER A 387 25.71 19.36 -2.96
C SER A 387 26.41 20.38 -3.86
N ARG A 388 26.18 20.31 -5.17
CA ARG A 388 26.86 21.13 -6.19
C ARG A 388 25.93 22.24 -6.67
N SER A 389 26.23 23.49 -6.32
CA SER A 389 25.56 24.66 -6.92
C SER A 389 26.17 24.99 -8.28
N GLY A 390 25.36 25.32 -9.29
CA GLY A 390 25.87 25.67 -10.62
C GLY A 390 24.79 26.19 -11.55
N ALA A 391 25.12 26.37 -12.83
CA ALA A 391 24.16 26.69 -13.89
C ALA A 391 23.68 25.39 -14.57
N ASP A 392 22.59 25.45 -15.35
CA ASP A 392 22.14 24.34 -16.21
C ASP A 392 23.30 23.88 -17.12
N ASP A 393 23.83 22.68 -16.90
CA ASP A 393 25.08 22.22 -17.52
C ASP A 393 25.13 20.70 -17.83
N ASN A 394 23.99 20.11 -18.18
CA ASN A 394 23.82 18.68 -18.46
C ASN A 394 24.12 17.78 -17.24
N ALA A 395 23.54 18.15 -16.09
CA ALA A 395 23.63 17.45 -14.82
C ALA A 395 25.03 17.43 -14.17
N VAL A 396 25.96 18.31 -14.54
CA VAL A 396 27.31 18.35 -13.94
C VAL A 396 27.31 19.09 -12.60
N ASN A 397 26.55 20.18 -12.51
CA ASN A 397 26.29 20.96 -11.31
C ASN A 397 24.80 21.36 -11.27
N GLY A 398 24.36 21.89 -10.13
CA GLY A 398 22.96 22.23 -9.94
C GLY A 398 22.09 20.99 -9.90
N ASP A 399 20.96 21.07 -10.60
CA ASP A 399 19.99 20.01 -10.72
C ASP A 399 20.46 18.87 -11.62
N LEU A 400 19.59 17.87 -11.81
CA LEU A 400 19.88 16.69 -12.59
C LEU A 400 19.14 16.76 -13.93
N ASP A 401 19.84 17.24 -14.96
CA ASP A 401 19.35 17.27 -16.33
C ASP A 401 19.22 15.85 -16.93
N ILE A 402 18.07 15.55 -17.51
CA ILE A 402 17.77 14.32 -18.22
C ILE A 402 17.46 14.68 -19.67
N THR A 403 18.32 14.22 -20.58
CA THR A 403 18.27 14.56 -22.02
C THR A 403 17.96 13.37 -22.91
N GLN A 404 17.97 12.16 -22.34
CA GLN A 404 17.66 10.89 -23.01
C GLN A 404 16.55 10.14 -22.28
N PRO A 405 15.90 9.14 -22.90
CA PRO A 405 14.95 8.28 -22.21
C PRO A 405 15.57 7.63 -20.96
N LEU A 406 14.85 7.64 -19.85
CA LEU A 406 15.34 7.18 -18.55
C LEU A 406 14.22 6.50 -17.74
N THR A 407 14.53 5.38 -17.11
CA THR A 407 13.69 4.73 -16.10
C THR A 407 14.45 4.71 -14.76
N LEU A 408 13.95 5.42 -13.77
CA LEU A 408 14.52 5.52 -12.42
C LEU A 408 13.60 4.79 -11.43
N LEU A 409 14.09 3.71 -10.85
CA LEU A 409 13.35 2.84 -9.93
C LEU A 409 13.95 2.93 -8.53
N GLY A 410 13.24 3.62 -7.64
CA GLY A 410 13.59 3.66 -6.23
C GLY A 410 13.27 2.35 -5.51
N ASN A 411 13.85 2.19 -4.32
CA ASN A 411 13.50 1.09 -3.41
C ASN A 411 12.18 1.35 -2.66
N GLY A 412 11.40 2.36 -3.01
CA GLY A 412 10.24 2.85 -2.26
C GLY A 412 10.45 4.29 -1.83
N ALA A 413 9.40 5.10 -1.93
CA ALA A 413 9.40 6.52 -1.55
C ALA A 413 9.87 6.79 -0.10
N GLY A 414 9.69 5.85 0.82
CA GLY A 414 10.17 5.93 2.21
C GLY A 414 11.66 5.59 2.37
N ARG A 415 12.24 4.89 1.39
CA ARG A 415 13.62 4.40 1.40
C ARG A 415 14.55 5.14 0.44
N THR A 416 14.00 5.87 -0.53
CA THR A 416 14.76 6.58 -1.56
C THR A 416 14.32 8.05 -1.60
N SER A 417 15.05 8.92 -0.91
CA SER A 417 14.77 10.36 -0.88
C SER A 417 15.78 11.14 -1.71
N LEU A 418 15.34 11.69 -2.83
CA LEU A 418 16.11 12.55 -3.73
C LEU A 418 15.91 14.00 -3.27
N ASN A 419 16.98 14.63 -2.79
CA ASN A 419 16.91 15.90 -2.09
C ASN A 419 17.71 16.99 -2.80
N GLY A 420 17.04 18.03 -3.30
CA GLY A 420 17.68 19.21 -3.91
C GLY A 420 18.48 20.06 -2.91
N ASN A 421 18.27 19.85 -1.60
CA ASN A 421 19.03 20.48 -0.52
C ASN A 421 19.01 22.03 -0.54
N GLY A 422 18.00 22.62 -1.18
CA GLY A 422 17.87 24.05 -1.39
C GLY A 422 18.91 24.65 -2.33
N VAL A 423 19.69 23.83 -3.03
CA VAL A 423 20.79 24.26 -3.90
C VAL A 423 20.27 24.68 -5.26
N ASP A 424 19.35 23.89 -5.82
CA ASP A 424 18.67 24.13 -7.10
C ASP A 424 17.36 23.32 -7.15
N ARG A 425 16.74 23.23 -8.32
CA ARG A 425 15.74 22.20 -8.66
C ARG A 425 16.31 20.80 -8.45
N VAL A 426 15.47 19.77 -8.40
CA VAL A 426 15.98 18.38 -8.33
C VAL A 426 16.24 17.82 -9.73
N PHE A 427 15.28 17.94 -10.64
CA PHE A 427 15.36 17.42 -12.00
C PHE A 427 14.96 18.44 -13.07
N HIS A 428 15.66 18.42 -14.20
CA HIS A 428 15.24 19.02 -15.46
C HIS A 428 15.02 17.92 -16.50
N ILE A 429 13.87 17.87 -17.14
CA ILE A 429 13.61 17.00 -18.27
C ILE A 429 13.61 17.86 -19.53
N LEU A 430 14.51 17.55 -20.46
CA LEU A 430 14.82 18.36 -21.62
C LEU A 430 14.56 17.61 -22.93
N GLY A 431 14.30 18.38 -24.00
CA GLY A 431 14.24 17.86 -25.36
C GLY A 431 13.07 16.91 -25.58
N SER A 432 13.35 15.69 -26.06
CA SER A 432 12.32 14.65 -26.31
C SER A 432 12.47 13.45 -25.37
N ALA A 433 13.11 13.63 -24.20
CA ALA A 433 13.33 12.57 -23.23
C ALA A 433 12.00 11.99 -22.72
N SER A 434 11.90 10.66 -22.64
CA SER A 434 10.78 9.94 -22.04
C SER A 434 11.24 9.36 -20.70
N VAL A 435 10.75 9.92 -19.60
CA VAL A 435 11.28 9.67 -18.26
C VAL A 435 10.23 9.00 -17.38
N VAL A 436 10.56 7.84 -16.84
CA VAL A 436 9.78 7.16 -15.80
C VAL A 436 10.50 7.34 -14.47
N ILE A 437 9.80 7.87 -13.47
CA ILE A 437 10.28 7.96 -12.09
C ILE A 437 9.30 7.21 -11.20
N GLN A 438 9.79 6.21 -10.49
CA GLN A 438 8.95 5.36 -9.65
C GLN A 438 9.54 5.13 -8.26
N ASP A 439 8.67 5.08 -7.25
CA ASP A 439 9.01 4.65 -5.89
C ASP A 439 10.10 5.51 -5.21
N VAL A 440 10.00 6.84 -5.35
CA VAL A 440 10.91 7.81 -4.75
C VAL A 440 10.19 8.96 -4.03
N THR A 441 10.87 9.57 -3.05
CA THR A 441 10.52 10.92 -2.57
C THR A 441 11.41 11.94 -3.27
N ILE A 442 10.85 13.00 -3.86
CA ILE A 442 11.56 14.17 -4.37
C ILE A 442 11.26 15.37 -3.46
N ARG A 443 12.31 15.96 -2.88
CA ARG A 443 12.17 17.05 -1.91
C ARG A 443 13.28 18.08 -1.94
N GLY A 444 13.04 19.20 -1.25
CA GLY A 444 14.07 20.19 -0.98
C GLY A 444 14.62 20.89 -2.22
N GLY A 445 13.98 20.76 -3.38
CA GLY A 445 14.35 21.54 -4.54
C GLY A 445 13.89 22.99 -4.37
N SER A 446 14.77 23.95 -4.68
CA SER A 446 14.49 25.37 -4.53
C SER A 446 15.12 26.17 -5.67
N THR A 447 14.31 26.93 -6.39
CA THR A 447 14.79 27.72 -7.53
C THR A 447 14.08 29.07 -7.65
N GLY A 448 14.75 30.03 -8.27
CA GLY A 448 14.13 31.27 -8.75
C GLY A 448 13.38 31.12 -10.09
N GLY A 449 13.36 29.92 -10.67
CA GLY A 449 12.68 29.60 -11.93
C GLY A 449 11.43 28.71 -11.75
N ASN A 450 11.22 27.81 -12.71
CA ASN A 450 10.07 26.90 -12.76
C ASN A 450 10.46 25.50 -12.28
N GLY A 451 9.59 24.78 -11.58
CA GLY A 451 9.77 23.36 -11.29
C GLY A 451 10.75 23.08 -10.15
N GLY A 452 10.36 23.38 -8.92
CA GLY A 452 11.22 23.22 -7.74
C GLY A 452 11.67 21.77 -7.56
N GLY A 453 10.73 20.83 -7.60
CA GLY A 453 11.06 19.41 -7.68
C GLY A 453 11.52 19.03 -9.08
N ILE A 454 10.61 19.19 -10.05
CA ILE A 454 10.84 18.77 -11.44
C ILE A 454 10.40 19.87 -12.41
N LEU A 455 11.25 20.18 -13.38
CA LEU A 455 10.88 20.96 -14.56
C LEU A 455 10.80 20.03 -15.78
N VAL A 456 9.71 20.12 -16.53
CA VAL A 456 9.52 19.45 -17.82
C VAL A 456 9.48 20.51 -18.92
N ASP A 457 10.61 20.67 -19.61
CA ASP A 457 10.85 21.63 -20.70
C ASP A 457 10.95 20.88 -22.04
N GLY A 458 9.98 20.00 -22.27
CA GLY A 458 9.93 19.06 -23.40
C GLY A 458 9.74 17.61 -22.96
N GLY A 459 9.49 16.72 -23.92
CA GLY A 459 9.45 15.27 -23.67
C GLY A 459 8.22 14.79 -22.88
N ALA A 460 8.42 13.72 -22.10
CA ALA A 460 7.38 13.10 -21.28
C ALA A 460 7.91 12.69 -19.90
N LEU A 461 7.10 12.92 -18.85
CA LEU A 461 7.32 12.45 -17.48
C LEU A 461 6.17 11.54 -17.06
N PHE A 462 6.51 10.33 -16.61
CA PHE A 462 5.63 9.39 -15.94
C PHE A 462 6.08 9.22 -14.49
N LEU A 463 5.34 9.82 -13.57
CA LEU A 463 5.64 9.82 -12.15
C LEU A 463 4.69 8.85 -11.43
N ASN A 464 5.24 7.75 -10.91
CA ASN A 464 4.46 6.65 -10.34
C ASN A 464 4.86 6.38 -8.90
N ASN A 465 3.89 6.08 -8.02
CA ASN A 465 4.17 5.63 -6.65
C ASN A 465 5.19 6.52 -5.91
N SER A 466 5.12 7.84 -6.12
CA SER A 466 6.16 8.78 -5.68
C SER A 466 5.60 9.91 -4.83
N VAL A 467 6.48 10.58 -4.08
CA VAL A 467 6.11 11.69 -3.19
C VAL A 467 6.88 12.95 -3.55
N LEU A 468 6.20 14.05 -3.86
CA LEU A 468 6.83 15.37 -4.05
C LEU A 468 6.44 16.30 -2.90
N ARG A 469 7.42 16.71 -2.08
CA ARG A 469 7.17 17.53 -0.87
C ARG A 469 8.29 18.51 -0.58
N ASN A 470 7.99 19.60 0.11
CA ASN A 470 8.96 20.63 0.52
C ASN A 470 9.81 21.17 -0.64
N ASN A 471 9.19 21.39 -1.80
CA ASN A 471 9.85 22.01 -2.94
C ASN A 471 9.32 23.44 -3.16
N ALA A 472 10.18 24.33 -3.64
CA ALA A 472 9.90 25.75 -3.80
C ALA A 472 10.34 26.27 -5.18
N ALA A 473 9.49 27.05 -5.84
CA ALA A 473 9.79 27.66 -7.14
C ALA A 473 9.01 28.96 -7.37
N VAL A 474 9.22 29.64 -8.49
CA VAL A 474 8.31 30.70 -8.94
C VAL A 474 7.02 30.10 -9.49
N GLN A 475 7.12 29.06 -10.32
CA GLN A 475 5.97 28.29 -10.82
C GLN A 475 6.22 26.80 -10.61
N GLY A 476 5.20 26.05 -10.18
CA GLY A 476 5.34 24.60 -10.05
C GLY A 476 6.33 24.21 -8.94
N GLY A 477 5.93 24.40 -7.68
CA GLY A 477 6.80 24.02 -6.55
C GLY A 477 7.16 22.54 -6.62
N GLY A 478 6.17 21.67 -6.81
CA GLY A 478 6.39 20.25 -7.10
C GLY A 478 6.86 20.02 -8.54
N VAL A 479 5.98 20.25 -9.52
CA VAL A 479 6.26 20.05 -10.95
C VAL A 479 5.84 21.27 -11.76
N ALA A 480 6.67 21.69 -12.71
CA ALA A 480 6.28 22.61 -13.77
C ALA A 480 6.38 21.92 -15.13
N ASN A 481 5.28 21.90 -15.88
CA ASN A 481 5.23 21.43 -17.27
C ASN A 481 5.08 22.62 -18.22
N ILE A 482 6.16 22.96 -18.91
CA ILE A 482 6.20 24.12 -19.82
C ILE A 482 6.43 23.72 -21.29
N GLY A 483 6.59 22.42 -21.58
CA GLY A 483 6.84 21.96 -22.96
C GLY A 483 6.48 20.50 -23.28
N GLY A 484 5.94 19.71 -22.34
CA GLY A 484 5.86 18.25 -22.50
C GLY A 484 4.55 17.61 -22.06
N ILE A 485 4.61 16.28 -21.94
CA ILE A 485 3.54 15.43 -21.40
C ILE A 485 3.88 15.10 -19.96
N VAL A 486 2.98 15.38 -19.03
CA VAL A 486 3.13 14.92 -17.65
C VAL A 486 1.99 13.99 -17.28
N GLU A 487 2.35 12.85 -16.74
CA GLU A 487 1.42 11.96 -16.10
C GLU A 487 1.86 11.56 -14.69
N ILE A 488 0.91 11.62 -13.77
CA ILE A 488 1.11 11.33 -12.35
C ILE A 488 0.10 10.26 -11.92
N ASN A 489 0.62 9.11 -11.48
CA ASN A 489 -0.18 7.98 -11.03
C ASN A 489 0.19 7.58 -9.61
N ARG A 490 -0.83 7.26 -8.80
CA ARG A 490 -0.66 6.66 -7.46
C ARG A 490 0.35 7.40 -6.57
N SER A 491 0.42 8.72 -6.70
CA SER A 491 1.48 9.55 -6.11
C SER A 491 0.91 10.54 -5.09
N ALA A 492 1.78 11.21 -4.35
CA ALA A 492 1.42 12.23 -3.37
C ALA A 492 2.19 13.53 -3.62
N ILE A 493 1.47 14.61 -3.93
CA ILE A 493 2.02 15.92 -4.25
C ILE A 493 1.63 16.91 -3.14
N GLY A 494 2.61 17.36 -2.36
CA GLY A 494 2.46 18.39 -1.35
C GLY A 494 2.28 18.04 0.12
N PRO A 495 2.21 16.78 0.61
CA PRO A 495 2.00 16.50 2.04
C PRO A 495 3.11 17.03 3.00
N GLY A 496 4.08 17.78 2.48
CA GLY A 496 4.96 18.68 3.23
C GLY A 496 5.12 20.02 2.51
N ASN A 497 4.03 20.73 2.21
CA ASN A 497 4.01 22.12 1.75
C ASN A 497 4.94 22.46 0.57
N ASN A 498 4.64 22.00 -0.65
CA ASN A 498 5.27 22.66 -1.81
C ASN A 498 4.78 24.11 -1.90
N THR A 499 5.67 25.01 -2.31
CA THR A 499 5.40 26.44 -2.39
C THR A 499 5.76 27.02 -3.75
N ALA A 500 4.94 27.91 -4.27
CA ALA A 500 5.27 28.69 -5.47
C ALA A 500 4.48 29.99 -5.56
N ASN A 501 4.79 30.88 -6.49
CA ASN A 501 3.89 31.99 -6.77
C ASN A 501 2.60 31.50 -7.44
N ALA A 502 2.67 30.55 -8.37
CA ALA A 502 1.53 29.92 -9.01
C ALA A 502 1.71 28.41 -9.17
N GLY A 503 0.65 27.63 -8.97
CA GLY A 503 0.68 26.18 -9.16
C GLY A 503 1.65 25.51 -8.18
N ALA A 504 1.45 25.68 -6.86
CA ALA A 504 2.45 25.26 -5.89
C ALA A 504 2.69 23.74 -5.87
N GLY A 505 1.65 22.94 -6.07
CA GLY A 505 1.82 21.52 -6.39
C GLY A 505 2.29 21.35 -7.84
N LEU A 506 1.41 21.70 -8.78
CA LEU A 506 1.65 21.53 -10.22
C LEU A 506 1.38 22.83 -10.99
N TYR A 507 2.26 23.18 -11.92
CA TYR A 507 2.03 24.22 -12.91
C TYR A 507 2.08 23.60 -14.31
N ASN A 508 1.09 23.89 -15.17
CA ASN A 508 0.95 23.22 -16.46
C ASN A 508 0.58 24.18 -17.59
N GLU A 509 1.33 24.09 -18.69
CA GLU A 509 1.05 24.76 -19.97
C GLU A 509 0.71 23.78 -21.12
N HIS A 510 0.80 22.47 -20.89
CA HIS A 510 0.64 21.42 -21.90
C HIS A 510 -0.25 20.26 -21.42
N HIS A 511 0.05 19.01 -21.80
CA HIS A 511 -0.75 17.86 -21.39
C HIS A 511 -0.45 17.46 -19.95
N LEU A 512 -1.50 17.28 -19.15
CA LEU A 512 -1.44 16.78 -17.78
C LEU A 512 -2.53 15.75 -17.53
N THR A 513 -2.12 14.56 -17.08
CA THR A 513 -3.01 13.53 -16.57
C THR A 513 -2.66 13.19 -15.12
N VAL A 514 -3.67 13.13 -14.25
CA VAL A 514 -3.54 12.82 -12.82
C VAL A 514 -4.53 11.72 -12.45
N ASN A 515 -4.01 10.56 -12.05
CA ASN A 515 -4.82 9.40 -11.64
C ASN A 515 -4.41 8.92 -10.24
N ASP A 516 -5.38 8.54 -9.42
CA ASP A 516 -5.16 7.94 -8.09
C ASP A 516 -4.18 8.71 -7.22
N THR A 517 -4.18 10.03 -7.33
CA THR A 517 -3.13 10.86 -6.75
C THR A 517 -3.72 11.80 -5.71
N ALA A 518 -3.00 11.94 -4.60
CA ALA A 518 -3.31 12.93 -3.58
C ALA A 518 -2.51 14.22 -3.85
N ILE A 519 -3.19 15.32 -4.15
CA ILE A 519 -2.60 16.67 -4.24
C ILE A 519 -3.06 17.45 -3.02
N SER A 520 -2.20 17.59 -2.02
CA SER A 520 -2.63 18.20 -0.75
C SER A 520 -1.57 19.01 -0.04
N GLY A 521 -1.99 20.03 0.71
CA GLY A 521 -1.07 20.83 1.54
C GLY A 521 -0.20 21.82 0.77
N ASN A 522 -0.42 22.03 -0.54
CA ASN A 522 0.39 22.94 -1.34
C ASN A 522 -0.07 24.40 -1.14
N SER A 523 0.87 25.36 -1.13
CA SER A 523 0.58 26.77 -0.88
C SER A 523 1.15 27.68 -1.97
N SER A 524 0.27 28.38 -2.67
CA SER A 524 0.65 29.35 -3.71
C SER A 524 0.55 30.79 -3.20
N GLY A 525 1.44 31.67 -3.67
CA GLY A 525 1.43 33.10 -3.38
C GLY A 525 0.39 33.89 -4.18
N THR A 526 -0.19 33.30 -5.24
CA THR A 526 -1.21 33.96 -6.07
C THR A 526 -2.43 33.07 -6.31
N ALA A 527 -2.33 32.03 -7.14
CA ALA A 527 -3.46 31.19 -7.54
C ALA A 527 -3.02 29.74 -7.80
N GLY A 528 -3.96 28.81 -7.69
CA GLY A 528 -3.71 27.39 -7.95
C GLY A 528 -2.81 26.78 -6.88
N GLY A 529 -3.35 26.58 -5.67
CA GLY A 529 -2.60 25.98 -4.57
C GLY A 529 -2.17 24.55 -4.94
N GLY A 530 -3.14 23.69 -5.27
CA GLY A 530 -2.87 22.34 -5.76
C GLY A 530 -2.28 22.36 -7.17
N PHE A 531 -3.02 22.87 -8.16
CA PHE A 531 -2.45 23.11 -9.49
C PHE A 531 -2.95 24.37 -10.21
N TYR A 532 -2.15 24.84 -11.16
CA TYR A 532 -2.46 25.95 -12.06
C TYR A 532 -2.31 25.50 -13.52
N ASN A 533 -3.37 25.68 -14.32
CA ASN A 533 -3.37 25.36 -15.75
C ASN A 533 -3.44 26.63 -16.61
N LEU A 534 -2.45 26.80 -17.48
CA LEU A 534 -2.32 27.86 -18.49
C LEU A 534 -2.34 27.31 -19.93
N GLY A 535 -2.40 25.99 -20.12
CA GLY A 535 -2.30 25.40 -21.46
C GLY A 535 -3.51 25.69 -22.35
N SER A 536 -3.27 26.12 -23.59
CA SER A 536 -4.33 26.34 -24.59
C SER A 536 -4.31 25.25 -25.67
N GLY A 537 -5.18 24.25 -25.57
CA GLY A 537 -5.38 23.23 -26.61
C GLY A 537 -5.34 21.79 -26.11
N ASP A 538 -4.64 21.54 -25.01
CA ASP A 538 -4.56 20.22 -24.37
C ASP A 538 -5.62 20.06 -23.26
N VAL A 539 -6.11 18.83 -23.06
CA VAL A 539 -7.08 18.50 -22.00
C VAL A 539 -6.32 18.03 -20.77
N VAL A 540 -6.55 18.70 -19.64
CA VAL A 540 -6.12 18.21 -18.32
C VAL A 540 -7.14 17.21 -17.81
N THR A 541 -6.70 16.01 -17.45
CA THR A 541 -7.57 14.95 -16.93
C THR A 541 -7.25 14.65 -15.48
N VAL A 542 -8.27 14.66 -14.63
CA VAL A 542 -8.17 14.29 -13.21
C VAL A 542 -9.18 13.18 -12.93
N THR A 543 -8.70 11.99 -12.59
CA THR A 543 -9.52 10.81 -12.37
C THR A 543 -9.15 10.14 -11.05
N HIS A 544 -10.15 9.70 -10.27
CA HIS A 544 -9.95 9.03 -8.97
C HIS A 544 -8.90 9.75 -8.10
N SER A 545 -8.95 11.07 -7.96
CA SER A 545 -7.88 11.81 -7.26
C SER A 545 -8.43 12.66 -6.12
N THR A 546 -7.58 12.97 -5.15
CA THR A 546 -7.95 13.76 -3.96
C THR A 546 -7.17 15.06 -3.91
N ILE A 547 -7.85 16.19 -4.10
CA ILE A 547 -7.27 17.54 -4.07
C ILE A 547 -7.81 18.29 -2.85
N THR A 548 -7.01 18.37 -1.78
CA THR A 548 -7.47 18.88 -0.48
C THR A 548 -6.42 19.64 0.32
N GLY A 549 -6.82 20.54 1.21
CA GLY A 549 -5.89 21.25 2.10
C GLY A 549 -4.90 22.17 1.37
N ASN A 550 -5.14 22.50 0.10
CA ASN A 550 -4.29 23.39 -0.67
C ASN A 550 -4.74 24.86 -0.49
N SER A 551 -3.83 25.81 -0.70
CA SER A 551 -4.01 27.22 -0.34
C SER A 551 -3.59 28.17 -1.47
N ALA A 552 -4.44 29.17 -1.76
CA ALA A 552 -4.12 30.24 -2.71
C ALA A 552 -4.85 31.55 -2.37
N PRO A 553 -4.18 32.70 -2.19
CA PRO A 553 -4.83 33.92 -1.74
C PRO A 553 -5.81 34.51 -2.76
N ASN A 554 -5.62 34.35 -4.07
CA ASN A 554 -6.49 34.98 -5.07
C ASN A 554 -7.65 34.09 -5.52
N ALA A 555 -7.36 32.86 -5.99
CA ALA A 555 -8.38 31.92 -6.46
C ALA A 555 -7.83 30.50 -6.64
N GLY A 556 -8.72 29.52 -6.48
CA GLY A 556 -8.43 28.13 -6.79
C GLY A 556 -7.44 27.52 -5.82
N GLY A 557 -7.80 27.46 -4.53
CA GLY A 557 -6.98 26.77 -3.53
C GLY A 557 -6.68 25.35 -3.99
N GLY A 558 -7.70 24.61 -4.44
CA GLY A 558 -7.54 23.30 -5.08
C GLY A 558 -6.89 23.43 -6.45
N PHE A 559 -7.57 24.07 -7.41
CA PHE A 559 -6.96 24.37 -8.71
C PHE A 559 -7.42 25.67 -9.34
N ARG A 560 -6.56 26.19 -10.23
CA ARG A 560 -6.84 27.34 -11.09
C ARG A 560 -6.75 26.92 -12.55
N ASN A 561 -7.85 27.03 -13.29
CA ASN A 561 -7.88 26.86 -14.74
C ASN A 561 -7.98 28.23 -15.43
N PHE A 562 -6.89 28.71 -16.01
CA PHE A 562 -6.82 30.02 -16.64
C PHE A 562 -7.09 29.94 -18.16
N LEU A 563 -6.52 28.94 -18.83
CA LEU A 563 -6.74 28.61 -20.25
C LEU A 563 -6.98 27.10 -20.40
N GLY A 564 -7.55 26.67 -21.53
CA GLY A 564 -7.78 25.24 -21.81
C GLY A 564 -8.94 24.61 -21.04
N ALA A 565 -9.07 23.28 -21.17
CA ALA A 565 -10.14 22.50 -20.56
C ALA A 565 -9.62 21.53 -19.49
N VAL A 566 -10.29 21.49 -18.34
CA VAL A 566 -10.06 20.50 -17.28
C VAL A 566 -11.27 19.56 -17.23
N SER A 567 -11.02 18.25 -17.28
CA SER A 567 -12.05 17.21 -17.12
C SER A 567 -11.79 16.45 -15.82
N VAL A 568 -12.82 16.33 -14.98
CA VAL A 568 -12.72 15.72 -13.65
C VAL A 568 -13.74 14.60 -13.49
N ARG A 569 -13.31 13.47 -12.94
CA ARG A 569 -14.16 12.29 -12.69
C ARG A 569 -13.79 11.57 -11.41
N ASN A 570 -14.78 11.03 -10.70
CA ASN A 570 -14.58 10.18 -9.52
C ASN A 570 -13.60 10.80 -8.49
N SER A 571 -13.52 12.13 -8.40
CA SER A 571 -12.45 12.82 -7.64
C SER A 571 -13.01 13.70 -6.54
N ILE A 572 -12.23 13.86 -5.47
CA ILE A 572 -12.50 14.77 -4.37
C ILE A 572 -11.78 16.09 -4.62
N ILE A 573 -12.50 17.21 -4.67
CA ILE A 573 -11.92 18.56 -4.71
C ILE A 573 -12.61 19.41 -3.65
N ALA A 574 -12.09 19.32 -2.42
CA ALA A 574 -12.76 19.83 -1.23
C ALA A 574 -11.74 20.12 -0.11
N GLY A 575 -12.10 20.98 0.85
CA GLY A 575 -11.22 21.30 1.98
C GLY A 575 -10.03 22.18 1.63
N ASN A 576 -10.06 22.89 0.50
CA ASN A 576 -9.01 23.84 0.13
C ASN A 576 -9.31 25.24 0.72
N THR A 577 -8.38 26.18 0.60
CA THR A 577 -8.49 27.55 1.14
C THR A 577 -8.09 28.61 0.11
N GLY A 578 -8.78 29.75 0.10
CA GLY A 578 -8.39 30.90 -0.73
C GLY A 578 -9.27 32.13 -0.59
N GLY A 579 -8.81 33.28 -1.08
CA GLY A 579 -9.51 34.57 -0.95
C GLY A 579 -10.58 34.86 -2.00
N GLY A 580 -10.73 33.98 -3.01
CA GLY A 580 -11.76 34.02 -4.05
C GLY A 580 -12.56 32.72 -4.11
N SER A 581 -12.61 32.07 -5.28
CA SER A 581 -13.08 30.68 -5.34
C SER A 581 -12.12 29.80 -4.53
N VAL A 582 -12.68 29.09 -3.55
CA VAL A 582 -11.91 28.33 -2.56
C VAL A 582 -11.32 27.05 -3.14
N ASP A 583 -12.12 26.27 -3.88
CA ASP A 583 -11.69 24.98 -4.42
C ASP A 583 -11.26 25.09 -5.89
N CYS A 584 -12.09 25.67 -6.78
CA CYS A 584 -11.79 25.67 -8.22
C CYS A 584 -12.00 27.04 -8.91
N GLY A 585 -10.90 27.71 -9.27
CA GLY A 585 -10.93 28.99 -9.99
C GLY A 585 -10.91 28.80 -11.51
N ASN A 586 -12.05 28.98 -12.19
CA ASN A 586 -12.18 28.74 -13.63
C ASN A 586 -12.41 30.02 -14.43
N ASN A 587 -11.54 30.32 -15.40
CA ASN A 587 -11.80 31.32 -16.45
C ASN A 587 -12.33 30.70 -17.74
N THR A 588 -12.00 29.44 -17.97
CA THR A 588 -12.38 28.64 -19.14
C THR A 588 -13.09 27.36 -18.70
N GLN A 589 -13.46 26.50 -19.65
CA GLN A 589 -14.32 25.34 -19.42
C GLN A 589 -13.69 24.32 -18.45
N ALA A 590 -14.41 24.01 -17.38
CA ALA A 590 -14.17 22.83 -16.56
C ALA A 590 -15.38 21.89 -16.71
N ILE A 591 -15.12 20.60 -16.91
CA ILE A 591 -16.12 19.59 -17.24
C ILE A 591 -16.11 18.53 -16.16
N SER A 592 -17.28 18.25 -15.59
CA SER A 592 -17.46 17.06 -14.79
C SER A 592 -17.88 15.90 -15.67
N LEU A 593 -17.22 14.75 -15.50
CA LEU A 593 -17.60 13.47 -16.08
C LEU A 593 -18.37 12.59 -15.07
N GLY A 594 -18.78 13.16 -13.93
CA GLY A 594 -19.61 12.52 -12.92
C GLY A 594 -18.86 11.98 -11.71
N PHE A 595 -19.64 11.73 -10.65
CA PHE A 595 -19.24 11.14 -9.37
C PHE A 595 -18.07 11.85 -8.69
N ASN A 596 -17.99 13.18 -8.81
CA ASN A 596 -17.04 13.98 -8.04
C ASN A 596 -17.64 14.40 -6.70
N LEU A 597 -16.80 14.55 -5.67
CA LEU A 597 -17.16 15.17 -4.40
C LEU A 597 -16.45 16.52 -4.30
N VAL A 598 -17.20 17.60 -4.45
CA VAL A 598 -16.62 18.94 -4.53
C VAL A 598 -17.10 19.86 -3.42
N GLY A 599 -16.31 20.89 -3.15
CA GLY A 599 -16.75 21.97 -2.30
C GLY A 599 -16.67 21.67 -0.81
N GLN A 600 -17.30 22.54 -0.02
CA GLN A 600 -17.44 22.38 1.44
C GLN A 600 -18.54 23.31 1.94
N ASN A 601 -19.19 22.93 3.04
CA ASN A 601 -20.29 23.69 3.65
C ASN A 601 -21.45 23.98 2.67
N GLY A 602 -21.76 23.04 1.77
CA GLY A 602 -22.88 23.12 0.83
C GLY A 602 -22.65 23.98 -0.41
N SER A 603 -21.43 24.48 -0.62
CA SER A 603 -21.04 25.24 -1.81
C SER A 603 -20.01 24.46 -2.63
N ALA A 604 -20.21 24.37 -3.95
CA ALA A 604 -19.27 23.76 -4.89
C ALA A 604 -17.98 24.58 -5.10
N ASN A 605 -17.91 25.80 -4.54
CA ASN A 605 -16.71 26.65 -4.50
C ASN A 605 -16.01 26.84 -5.87
N GLY A 606 -16.80 26.98 -6.93
CA GLY A 606 -16.34 27.23 -8.30
C GLY A 606 -16.03 25.99 -9.13
N CYS A 607 -16.18 24.79 -8.55
CA CYS A 607 -15.92 23.52 -9.24
C CYS A 607 -17.05 23.15 -10.21
N PRO A 608 -16.75 22.40 -11.29
CA PRO A 608 -17.79 21.87 -12.16
C PRO A 608 -18.65 20.86 -11.38
N VAL A 609 -19.97 20.91 -11.59
CA VAL A 609 -20.94 19.97 -11.02
C VAL A 609 -21.81 19.43 -12.15
N GLY A 610 -21.79 18.12 -12.32
CA GLY A 610 -22.65 17.33 -13.21
C GLY A 610 -23.74 16.57 -12.46
N GLY A 611 -24.57 15.81 -13.17
CA GLY A 611 -25.80 15.20 -12.61
C GLY A 611 -25.59 14.18 -11.49
N ASN A 612 -24.44 13.50 -11.45
CA ASN A 612 -24.11 12.48 -10.45
C ASN A 612 -23.03 12.92 -9.45
N ASP A 613 -22.68 14.21 -9.44
CA ASP A 613 -21.71 14.75 -8.49
C ASP A 613 -22.37 15.06 -7.14
N SER A 614 -21.55 15.08 -6.09
CA SER A 614 -21.94 15.45 -4.74
C SER A 614 -21.27 16.77 -4.32
N VAL A 615 -22.03 17.66 -3.70
CA VAL A 615 -21.49 18.85 -3.03
C VAL A 615 -21.39 18.55 -1.54
N LEU A 616 -20.18 18.68 -0.99
CA LEU A 616 -19.93 18.36 0.41
C LEU A 616 -20.68 19.33 1.34
N ALA A 617 -21.62 18.80 2.12
CA ALA A 617 -22.48 19.59 3.01
C ALA A 617 -21.76 20.10 4.27
N GLY A 618 -20.73 19.39 4.74
CA GLY A 618 -20.01 19.67 5.99
C GLY A 618 -18.54 20.02 5.78
N PRO A 619 -17.72 19.95 6.85
CA PRO A 619 -16.26 20.06 6.74
C PRO A 619 -15.67 18.83 6.05
N ILE A 620 -14.47 18.97 5.47
CA ILE A 620 -13.77 17.86 4.79
C ILE A 620 -13.55 16.63 5.69
N SER A 621 -13.51 16.81 7.01
CA SER A 621 -13.36 15.74 7.99
C SER A 621 -14.54 14.75 8.04
N THR A 622 -15.66 15.03 7.36
CA THR A 622 -16.74 14.05 7.19
C THR A 622 -16.51 13.11 6.01
N ALA A 623 -15.60 13.45 5.10
CA ALA A 623 -15.26 12.66 3.92
C ALA A 623 -13.86 12.02 4.04
N LEU A 624 -12.90 12.75 4.61
CA LEU A 624 -11.51 12.32 4.74
C LEU A 624 -11.09 12.27 6.21
N ASN A 625 -10.28 11.26 6.54
CA ASN A 625 -9.57 11.22 7.81
C ASN A 625 -8.58 12.41 7.87
N PRO A 626 -8.59 13.21 8.96
CA PRO A 626 -7.69 14.36 9.08
C PRO A 626 -6.20 14.00 9.13
N ASN A 627 -5.87 12.75 9.46
CA ASN A 627 -4.50 12.26 9.45
C ASN A 627 -4.19 11.55 8.14
N LEU A 628 -3.03 11.86 7.56
CA LEU A 628 -2.49 11.12 6.43
C LEU A 628 -2.06 9.72 6.90
N GLY A 629 -2.38 8.70 6.11
CA GLY A 629 -1.72 7.41 6.22
C GLY A 629 -0.61 7.27 5.18
N ALA A 630 0.15 6.18 5.28
CA ALA A 630 1.29 5.93 4.41
C ALA A 630 1.35 4.45 3.96
N GLN A 631 1.47 4.21 2.66
CA GLN A 631 1.59 2.86 2.07
C GLN A 631 2.92 2.21 2.40
N PRO A 632 3.08 0.87 2.43
CA PRO A 632 4.37 0.22 2.73
C PRO A 632 5.60 0.76 1.97
N ASN A 633 5.43 1.26 0.75
CA ASN A 633 6.50 1.87 -0.03
C ASN A 633 6.85 3.32 0.37
N GLY A 634 6.08 4.02 1.19
CA GLY A 634 6.31 5.42 1.60
C GLY A 634 5.33 6.44 1.03
N VAL A 635 4.43 6.05 0.13
CA VAL A 635 3.50 6.99 -0.50
C VAL A 635 2.39 7.39 0.48
N LEU A 636 2.23 8.69 0.69
CA LEU A 636 1.24 9.26 1.59
C LEU A 636 -0.15 9.37 0.94
N TYR A 637 -1.19 9.23 1.74
CA TYR A 637 -2.57 9.22 1.29
C TYR A 637 -3.54 9.83 2.30
N HIS A 638 -4.73 10.24 1.84
CA HIS A 638 -5.86 10.60 2.69
C HIS A 638 -6.77 9.39 2.88
N GLY A 639 -7.00 8.94 4.12
CA GLY A 639 -8.00 7.89 4.37
C GLY A 639 -9.41 8.42 4.11
N LEU A 640 -10.31 7.56 3.62
CA LEU A 640 -11.73 7.90 3.55
C LEU A 640 -12.36 7.69 4.94
N VAL A 641 -13.47 8.38 5.20
CA VAL A 641 -14.30 8.09 6.37
C VAL A 641 -15.28 6.98 5.97
N PRO A 642 -15.25 5.80 6.62
CA PRO A 642 -16.19 4.72 6.33
C PRO A 642 -17.65 5.18 6.37
N GLY A 643 -18.43 4.83 5.34
CA GLY A 643 -19.83 5.27 5.17
C GLY A 643 -19.99 6.77 4.89
N GLY A 644 -18.90 7.49 4.63
CA GLY A 644 -18.88 8.91 4.35
C GLY A 644 -19.48 9.29 2.98
N PRO A 645 -19.51 10.59 2.66
CA PRO A 645 -20.01 11.10 1.38
C PRO A 645 -19.14 10.73 0.17
N ALA A 646 -17.93 10.22 0.38
CA ALA A 646 -17.03 9.73 -0.68
C ALA A 646 -17.10 8.21 -0.89
N THR A 647 -17.70 7.47 0.04
CA THR A 647 -17.69 6.01 0.08
C THR A 647 -18.91 5.40 -0.63
N ASP A 648 -18.69 4.35 -1.42
CA ASP A 648 -19.61 3.56 -2.24
C ASP A 648 -20.55 4.43 -3.10
N ARG A 649 -19.99 5.32 -3.93
CA ARG A 649 -20.80 6.32 -4.67
C ARG A 649 -20.91 6.09 -6.17
N ALA A 650 -19.94 5.44 -6.79
CA ALA A 650 -19.97 5.21 -8.23
C ALA A 650 -20.29 3.72 -8.51
N PRO A 651 -21.52 3.38 -8.95
CA PRO A 651 -21.91 1.98 -9.17
C PRO A 651 -20.99 1.24 -10.15
N ALA A 652 -20.84 -0.07 -9.95
CA ALA A 652 -20.13 -0.94 -10.89
C ALA A 652 -20.65 -0.76 -12.33
N GLY A 653 -19.74 -0.57 -13.29
CA GLY A 653 -20.07 -0.33 -14.71
C GLY A 653 -20.56 1.08 -15.07
N ALA A 654 -20.89 1.95 -14.10
CA ALA A 654 -21.35 3.32 -14.31
C ALA A 654 -20.21 4.36 -14.23
N ASN A 655 -19.07 4.09 -14.88
CA ASN A 655 -17.80 4.85 -14.79
C ASN A 655 -16.89 4.50 -13.59
N CYS A 656 -17.17 3.40 -12.90
CA CYS A 656 -16.23 2.72 -12.00
C CYS A 656 -15.28 1.79 -12.81
N ALA A 657 -14.72 2.31 -13.90
CA ALA A 657 -13.84 1.55 -14.79
C ALA A 657 -12.57 2.34 -15.09
N LEU A 658 -11.45 1.63 -14.96
CA LEU A 658 -10.04 2.01 -15.14
C LEU A 658 -9.59 3.36 -14.52
N PRO A 659 -8.51 3.34 -13.72
CA PRO A 659 -7.75 2.16 -13.27
C PRO A 659 -8.57 1.33 -12.27
N THR A 660 -8.41 0.00 -12.34
CA THR A 660 -9.08 -0.96 -11.46
C THR A 660 -8.46 -1.00 -10.07
N TYR A 661 -7.47 -0.17 -9.78
CA TYR A 661 -6.70 -0.16 -8.54
C TYR A 661 -6.49 1.26 -8.04
N ASP A 662 -6.75 1.49 -6.76
CA ASP A 662 -6.53 2.76 -6.07
C ASP A 662 -5.03 3.06 -5.86
N GLN A 663 -4.74 4.18 -5.19
CA GLN A 663 -3.39 4.64 -4.89
C GLN A 663 -2.53 3.59 -4.15
N ARG A 664 -3.14 2.71 -3.34
CA ARG A 664 -2.46 1.65 -2.57
C ARG A 664 -2.35 0.32 -3.30
N ASN A 665 -2.80 0.26 -4.55
CA ASN A 665 -2.99 -0.99 -5.25
C ASN A 665 -4.16 -1.85 -4.70
N VAL A 666 -5.21 -1.23 -4.12
CA VAL A 666 -6.46 -1.92 -3.75
C VAL A 666 -7.42 -1.91 -4.93
N SER A 667 -7.95 -3.08 -5.29
CA SER A 667 -8.86 -3.24 -6.42
C SER A 667 -10.20 -2.53 -6.20
N ARG A 668 -10.83 -2.05 -7.28
CA ARG A 668 -12.18 -1.46 -7.29
C ARG A 668 -13.12 -2.25 -8.22
N PRO A 669 -14.45 -2.19 -8.01
CA PRO A 669 -15.16 -1.67 -6.82
C PRO A 669 -15.12 -2.64 -5.63
N LEU A 670 -15.21 -2.15 -4.40
CA LEU A 670 -15.45 -2.93 -3.19
C LEU A 670 -16.83 -2.61 -2.59
N ASP A 671 -17.37 -3.53 -1.78
CA ASP A 671 -18.57 -3.29 -0.96
C ASP A 671 -18.13 -2.91 0.45
N SER A 672 -17.70 -1.66 0.61
CA SER A 672 -17.16 -1.20 1.89
C SER A 672 -18.26 -0.97 2.94
N GLY A 673 -19.45 -0.56 2.51
CA GLY A 673 -20.65 -0.30 3.31
C GLY A 673 -21.39 -1.55 3.78
N GLY A 674 -21.12 -2.72 3.18
CA GLY A 674 -21.72 -4.01 3.56
C GLY A 674 -23.18 -4.18 3.18
N ASP A 675 -23.63 -3.52 2.11
CA ASP A 675 -24.99 -3.64 1.58
C ASP A 675 -25.12 -4.70 0.47
N ALA A 676 -24.06 -5.49 0.27
CA ALA A 676 -23.89 -6.50 -0.77
C ALA A 676 -23.82 -5.93 -2.20
N THR A 677 -23.59 -4.62 -2.36
CA THR A 677 -23.43 -3.95 -3.65
C THR A 677 -22.09 -3.23 -3.72
N ALA A 678 -21.13 -3.80 -4.45
CA ALA A 678 -19.85 -3.12 -4.65
C ALA A 678 -20.00 -1.87 -5.53
N ALA A 679 -19.39 -0.77 -5.10
CA ALA A 679 -19.32 0.49 -5.82
C ALA A 679 -17.94 1.12 -5.63
N CYS A 680 -17.46 1.88 -6.61
CA CYS A 680 -16.22 2.63 -6.44
C CYS A 680 -16.45 3.81 -5.49
N ASP A 681 -15.42 4.10 -4.73
CA ASP A 681 -15.30 5.33 -3.97
C ASP A 681 -14.84 6.50 -4.84
N ILE A 682 -15.16 7.69 -4.35
CA ILE A 682 -14.70 8.96 -4.92
C ILE A 682 -13.35 9.30 -4.29
N GLY A 683 -12.35 9.63 -5.12
CA GLY A 683 -11.02 10.06 -4.73
C GLY A 683 -9.94 9.00 -4.97
N ALA A 684 -8.72 9.27 -4.49
CA ALA A 684 -7.53 8.44 -4.69
C ALA A 684 -7.58 7.04 -4.05
N ARG A 685 -8.65 6.74 -3.33
CA ARG A 685 -8.74 5.61 -2.42
C ARG A 685 -10.03 4.84 -2.61
N GLU A 686 -9.93 3.54 -2.45
CA GLU A 686 -11.06 2.60 -2.32
C GLU A 686 -11.09 2.06 -0.91
N GLU A 687 -12.09 2.42 -0.13
CA GLU A 687 -12.29 1.91 1.22
C GLU A 687 -12.50 0.40 1.17
N VAL A 688 -11.83 -0.28 2.09
CA VAL A 688 -11.95 -1.73 2.20
C VAL A 688 -13.09 -2.07 3.17
N PRO A 689 -13.71 -3.25 3.07
CA PRO A 689 -14.76 -3.64 4.00
C PRO A 689 -14.27 -3.66 5.46
N HIS A 690 -14.88 -2.83 6.30
CA HIS A 690 -14.62 -2.83 7.75
C HIS A 690 -15.67 -3.65 8.49
N GLN A 691 -15.29 -4.34 9.56
CA GLN A 691 -16.16 -5.07 10.45
C GLN A 691 -16.57 -4.17 11.64
N PRO A 692 -17.77 -3.57 11.62
CA PRO A 692 -18.26 -2.84 12.78
C PRO A 692 -18.58 -3.80 13.92
N VAL A 693 -18.02 -3.55 15.10
CA VAL A 693 -18.40 -4.23 16.34
C VAL A 693 -19.57 -3.48 16.95
N THR A 694 -20.77 -4.01 16.75
CA THR A 694 -22.05 -3.37 17.09
C THR A 694 -22.50 -3.61 18.53
N THR A 695 -21.83 -4.51 19.26
CA THR A 695 -22.06 -4.73 20.70
C THR A 695 -20.76 -4.80 21.50
N ALA A 696 -20.78 -4.23 22.71
CA ALA A 696 -19.66 -4.32 23.64
C ALA A 696 -19.67 -5.60 24.50
N GLY A 697 -20.75 -6.40 24.41
CA GLY A 697 -20.84 -7.70 25.07
C GLY A 697 -19.92 -8.73 24.41
N ASP A 698 -19.42 -9.66 25.20
CA ASP A 698 -18.62 -10.80 24.72
C ASP A 698 -19.52 -12.03 24.52
N VAL A 699 -20.07 -12.15 23.31
CA VAL A 699 -21.00 -13.20 22.90
C VAL A 699 -20.51 -13.90 21.63
N THR A 700 -20.97 -15.12 21.38
CA THR A 700 -20.70 -15.89 20.14
C THR A 700 -22.00 -16.50 19.62
N ALA A 701 -23.09 -15.75 19.71
CA ALA A 701 -24.44 -16.23 19.49
C ALA A 701 -24.96 -15.66 18.18
N ASN A 702 -25.73 -16.46 17.42
CA ASN A 702 -26.40 -16.01 16.20
C ASN A 702 -27.61 -15.12 16.55
N ASP A 703 -27.35 -13.91 17.05
CA ASP A 703 -28.31 -12.97 17.62
C ASP A 703 -28.49 -11.68 16.80
N GLY A 704 -27.72 -11.53 15.71
CA GLY A 704 -27.78 -10.38 14.82
C GLY A 704 -26.98 -9.17 15.32
N LEU A 705 -26.09 -9.38 16.29
CA LEU A 705 -25.08 -8.40 16.72
C LEU A 705 -23.69 -8.96 16.43
N CYS A 706 -22.73 -8.07 16.21
CA CYS A 706 -21.33 -8.43 16.01
C CYS A 706 -20.54 -7.96 17.23
N SER A 707 -20.09 -8.90 18.06
CA SER A 707 -19.18 -8.66 19.18
C SER A 707 -17.71 -8.66 18.74
N LEU A 708 -16.81 -8.16 19.59
CA LEU A 708 -15.38 -8.16 19.31
C LEU A 708 -14.83 -9.60 19.16
N ARG A 709 -15.36 -10.56 19.93
CA ARG A 709 -14.92 -11.96 19.83
C ARG A 709 -15.38 -12.60 18.53
N GLU A 710 -16.62 -12.34 18.11
CA GLU A 710 -17.12 -12.79 16.82
C GLU A 710 -16.33 -12.17 15.68
N ALA A 711 -16.01 -10.87 15.75
CA ALA A 711 -15.21 -10.20 14.74
C ALA A 711 -13.81 -10.82 14.60
N VAL A 712 -13.11 -11.05 15.72
CA VAL A 712 -11.81 -11.75 15.72
C VAL A 712 -11.94 -13.17 15.17
N THR A 713 -13.01 -13.87 15.50
CA THR A 713 -13.27 -15.22 14.99
C THR A 713 -13.50 -15.21 13.48
N ALA A 714 -14.26 -14.23 12.98
CA ALA A 714 -14.52 -14.05 11.56
C ALA A 714 -13.23 -13.74 10.80
N VAL A 715 -12.35 -12.90 11.35
CA VAL A 715 -11.03 -12.61 10.74
C VAL A 715 -10.16 -13.88 10.72
N ASN A 716 -10.09 -14.60 11.83
CA ASN A 716 -9.28 -15.81 11.93
C ASN A 716 -9.71 -16.92 10.98
N THR A 717 -11.01 -17.02 10.69
CA THR A 717 -11.60 -18.10 9.89
C THR A 717 -11.92 -17.69 8.45
N GLY A 718 -12.02 -16.39 8.17
CA GLY A 718 -12.56 -15.85 6.93
C GLY A 718 -14.08 -16.03 6.78
N LEU A 719 -14.78 -16.52 7.81
CA LEU A 719 -16.21 -16.87 7.75
C LEU A 719 -17.06 -15.91 8.60
N ALA A 720 -18.35 -15.78 8.26
CA ALA A 720 -19.28 -15.02 9.08
C ALA A 720 -19.52 -15.69 10.44
N SER A 721 -19.78 -14.92 11.50
CA SER A 721 -20.02 -15.44 12.85
C SER A 721 -21.38 -16.15 13.00
N GLY A 722 -22.33 -15.80 12.14
CA GLY A 722 -23.68 -16.36 12.14
C GLY A 722 -24.43 -16.07 10.84
N SER A 723 -25.66 -16.59 10.77
CA SER A 723 -26.54 -16.42 9.60
C SER A 723 -27.58 -15.31 9.78
N ALA A 724 -27.71 -14.75 10.98
CA ALA A 724 -28.63 -13.65 11.28
C ALA A 724 -28.10 -12.34 10.68
N ALA A 725 -29.01 -11.47 10.26
CA ALA A 725 -28.63 -10.15 9.77
C ALA A 725 -28.05 -9.31 10.93
N GLY A 726 -26.86 -8.74 10.71
CA GLY A 726 -26.14 -7.94 11.72
C GLY A 726 -25.00 -8.68 12.44
N GLU A 727 -24.86 -9.98 12.20
CA GLU A 727 -23.67 -10.77 12.57
C GLU A 727 -22.40 -10.27 11.88
N CYS A 728 -21.23 -10.65 12.43
CA CYS A 728 -19.96 -10.33 11.79
C CYS A 728 -19.85 -11.06 10.44
N ALA A 729 -19.44 -10.34 9.40
CA ALA A 729 -19.24 -10.88 8.07
C ALA A 729 -17.87 -11.55 7.94
N GLY A 730 -17.77 -12.56 7.08
CA GLY A 730 -16.48 -13.16 6.72
C GLY A 730 -15.66 -12.25 5.81
N GLY A 731 -14.34 -12.44 5.79
CA GLY A 731 -13.41 -11.75 4.88
C GLY A 731 -13.13 -10.28 5.21
N ARG A 732 -13.43 -9.83 6.43
CA ARG A 732 -13.13 -8.46 6.90
C ARG A 732 -12.02 -8.51 7.95
N ASP A 733 -10.84 -7.97 7.62
CA ASP A 733 -9.66 -8.01 8.50
C ASP A 733 -9.50 -6.76 9.39
N ILE A 734 -10.30 -5.73 9.14
CA ILE A 734 -10.30 -4.47 9.89
C ILE A 734 -11.56 -4.41 10.75
N VAL A 735 -11.38 -4.23 12.05
CA VAL A 735 -12.41 -4.26 13.08
C VAL A 735 -12.54 -2.87 13.70
N ASP A 736 -13.72 -2.27 13.61
CA ASP A 736 -14.02 -0.94 14.17
C ASP A 736 -14.87 -1.06 15.43
N LEU A 737 -14.37 -0.50 16.54
CA LEU A 737 -15.09 -0.49 17.82
C LEU A 737 -16.15 0.63 17.85
N VAL A 738 -17.30 0.40 17.21
CA VAL A 738 -18.36 1.41 17.05
C VAL A 738 -19.35 1.49 18.21
N ALA A 739 -19.61 0.39 18.91
CA ALA A 739 -20.46 0.37 20.10
C ALA A 739 -19.88 1.19 21.27
N ALA A 740 -20.75 1.57 22.21
CA ALA A 740 -20.31 2.19 23.44
C ALA A 740 -19.52 1.18 24.30
N GLY A 741 -18.23 1.44 24.50
CA GLY A 741 -17.37 0.62 25.36
C GLY A 741 -17.62 0.84 26.88
N PRO A 742 -16.92 0.10 27.75
CA PRO A 742 -15.81 -0.83 27.45
C PRO A 742 -16.27 -2.16 26.85
N TYR A 743 -15.43 -2.73 25.97
CA TYR A 743 -15.61 -4.06 25.40
C TYR A 743 -15.06 -5.09 26.38
N THR A 744 -15.97 -5.75 27.10
CA THR A 744 -15.59 -6.59 28.24
C THR A 744 -15.58 -8.06 27.85
N LEU A 745 -14.39 -8.65 27.81
CA LEU A 745 -14.18 -10.07 27.56
C LEU A 745 -14.54 -10.87 28.81
N THR A 746 -15.48 -11.79 28.69
CA THR A 746 -15.96 -12.68 29.76
C THR A 746 -15.68 -14.15 29.47
N ASN A 747 -15.31 -14.48 28.23
CA ASN A 747 -15.00 -15.82 27.75
C ASN A 747 -13.49 -16.01 27.49
N GLY A 748 -12.64 -15.46 28.36
CA GLY A 748 -11.18 -15.56 28.28
C GLY A 748 -10.56 -14.59 27.27
N GLN A 749 -9.32 -14.86 26.87
CA GLN A 749 -8.54 -14.01 25.97
C GLN A 749 -9.06 -14.01 24.52
N LEU A 750 -8.68 -13.00 23.75
CA LEU A 750 -8.76 -13.02 22.28
C LEU A 750 -7.49 -13.68 21.72
N THR A 751 -7.65 -14.64 20.82
CA THR A 751 -6.53 -15.34 20.17
C THR A 751 -6.51 -14.99 18.70
N LEU A 752 -5.38 -14.46 18.22
CA LEU A 752 -5.21 -14.00 16.84
C LEU A 752 -4.31 -14.99 16.09
N SER A 753 -4.90 -15.74 15.17
CA SER A 753 -4.21 -16.62 14.22
C SER A 753 -4.14 -16.01 12.82
N GLY A 754 -5.06 -15.10 12.48
CA GLY A 754 -5.00 -14.24 11.31
C GLY A 754 -4.43 -12.85 11.64
N TRP A 755 -4.33 -12.00 10.63
CA TRP A 755 -3.93 -10.61 10.81
C TRP A 755 -5.16 -9.72 11.07
N VAL A 756 -5.25 -9.13 12.25
CA VAL A 756 -6.39 -8.27 12.64
C VAL A 756 -5.93 -6.84 12.84
N THR A 757 -6.63 -5.89 12.23
CA THR A 757 -6.50 -4.47 12.57
C THR A 757 -7.68 -4.06 13.44
N ILE A 758 -7.45 -3.59 14.68
CA ILE A 758 -8.48 -3.11 15.58
C ILE A 758 -8.36 -1.59 15.71
N ASN A 759 -9.35 -0.88 15.18
CA ASN A 759 -9.49 0.56 15.36
C ASN A 759 -10.35 0.83 16.59
N GLY A 760 -9.68 1.15 17.68
CA GLY A 760 -10.30 1.32 18.99
C GLY A 760 -11.10 2.59 19.15
N GLN A 761 -10.86 3.67 18.37
CA GLN A 761 -11.56 4.95 18.50
C GLN A 761 -11.60 5.52 19.93
N GLY A 762 -10.52 5.33 20.67
CA GLY A 762 -10.34 5.67 22.07
C GLY A 762 -11.08 4.77 23.06
N LYS A 763 -11.67 3.65 22.62
CA LYS A 763 -12.39 2.70 23.48
C LYS A 763 -11.44 1.75 24.20
N THR A 764 -11.95 1.19 25.29
CA THR A 764 -11.26 0.22 26.13
C THR A 764 -11.70 -1.22 25.80
N ILE A 765 -10.73 -2.11 25.63
CA ILE A 765 -10.87 -3.56 25.61
C ILE A 765 -10.41 -4.07 26.98
N GLN A 766 -11.33 -4.69 27.71
CA GLN A 766 -11.12 -5.07 29.10
C GLN A 766 -11.31 -6.57 29.30
N GLN A 767 -10.41 -7.21 30.03
CA GLN A 767 -10.59 -8.58 30.47
C GLN A 767 -11.35 -8.64 31.81
N ALA A 768 -12.31 -9.54 31.92
CA ALA A 768 -13.08 -9.81 33.14
C ALA A 768 -13.04 -11.28 33.59
N THR A 769 -12.46 -12.18 32.79
CA THR A 769 -12.19 -13.55 33.19
C THR A 769 -10.95 -13.61 34.10
N PRO A 770 -11.07 -14.08 35.36
CA PRO A 770 -9.91 -14.24 36.24
C PRO A 770 -8.89 -15.23 35.65
N GLY A 771 -7.60 -14.93 35.77
CA GLY A 771 -6.54 -15.81 35.26
C GLY A 771 -6.25 -15.70 33.77
N ALA A 772 -6.97 -14.85 33.04
CA ALA A 772 -6.79 -14.67 31.60
C ALA A 772 -6.07 -13.35 31.26
N ARG A 773 -5.23 -13.39 30.23
CA ARG A 773 -4.76 -12.19 29.53
C ARG A 773 -5.83 -11.58 28.64
N VAL A 774 -5.59 -10.39 28.08
CA VAL A 774 -6.53 -9.78 27.13
C VAL A 774 -6.37 -10.35 25.72
N ILE A 775 -5.15 -10.30 25.14
CA ILE A 775 -4.89 -10.69 23.75
C ILE A 775 -3.65 -11.59 23.63
N GLN A 776 -3.74 -12.62 22.80
CA GLN A 776 -2.60 -13.44 22.36
C GLN A 776 -2.47 -13.42 20.83
N VAL A 777 -1.27 -13.14 20.33
CA VAL A 777 -0.91 -13.24 18.91
C VAL A 777 -0.11 -14.53 18.68
N LEU A 778 -0.64 -15.43 17.86
CA LEU A 778 0.00 -16.70 17.55
C LEU A 778 1.06 -16.56 16.44
N SER A 779 1.85 -17.61 16.22
CA SER A 779 2.75 -17.71 15.07
C SER A 779 1.98 -17.55 13.75
N GLY A 780 2.41 -16.63 12.89
CA GLY A 780 1.71 -16.29 11.64
C GLY A 780 0.52 -15.35 11.81
N GLY A 781 0.07 -15.09 13.04
CA GLY A 781 -0.95 -14.10 13.37
C GLY A 781 -0.36 -12.70 13.51
N GLY A 782 -1.23 -11.69 13.41
CA GLY A 782 -0.83 -10.29 13.53
C GLY A 782 -1.87 -9.40 14.18
N LEU A 783 -1.40 -8.34 14.85
CA LEU A 783 -2.25 -7.29 15.44
C LEU A 783 -1.78 -5.91 15.00
N ASN A 784 -2.67 -5.11 14.42
CA ASN A 784 -2.54 -3.66 14.40
C ASN A 784 -3.56 -3.06 15.38
N LEU A 785 -3.12 -2.50 16.49
CA LEU A 785 -3.99 -1.86 17.48
C LEU A 785 -3.86 -0.34 17.37
N ASN A 786 -4.95 0.32 16.99
CA ASN A 786 -4.97 1.75 16.72
C ASN A 786 -5.94 2.46 17.66
N ASN A 787 -5.46 3.47 18.39
CA ASN A 787 -6.30 4.29 19.25
C ASN A 787 -7.19 3.46 20.19
N ALA A 788 -6.64 2.44 20.86
CA ALA A 788 -7.38 1.58 21.77
C ALA A 788 -6.65 1.47 23.11
N GLU A 789 -7.40 1.13 24.15
CA GLU A 789 -6.83 0.82 25.45
C GLU A 789 -7.06 -0.65 25.82
N VAL A 790 -6.03 -1.36 26.27
CA VAL A 790 -6.09 -2.75 26.72
C VAL A 790 -5.82 -2.80 28.22
N ARG A 791 -6.76 -3.34 28.99
CA ARG A 791 -6.65 -3.38 30.47
C ARG A 791 -7.26 -4.61 31.14
N GLY A 792 -6.88 -4.77 32.41
CA GLY A 792 -7.52 -5.72 33.33
C GLY A 792 -7.14 -7.18 33.08
N GLY A 793 -6.24 -7.48 32.15
CA GLY A 793 -5.71 -8.83 32.01
C GLY A 793 -4.93 -9.24 33.25
N SER A 794 -5.11 -10.48 33.70
CA SER A 794 -4.51 -11.00 34.91
C SER A 794 -4.12 -12.46 34.68
N GLN A 795 -3.03 -12.68 33.96
CA GLN A 795 -2.62 -14.01 33.56
C GLN A 795 -1.95 -14.75 34.72
N THR A 796 -2.46 -15.94 35.06
CA THR A 796 -1.89 -16.78 36.12
C THR A 796 -1.17 -18.00 35.55
N GLY A 797 -0.32 -18.63 36.36
CA GLY A 797 0.53 -19.77 36.00
C GLY A 797 2.01 -19.42 35.86
N GLY A 798 2.86 -20.45 35.76
CA GLY A 798 4.32 -20.28 35.63
C GLY A 798 4.85 -20.48 34.21
N GLY A 799 5.98 -19.82 33.89
CA GLY A 799 6.72 -19.96 32.64
C GLY A 799 6.25 -19.05 31.49
N ASP A 800 6.91 -19.14 30.34
CA ASP A 800 6.72 -18.22 29.20
C ASP A 800 5.27 -18.16 28.70
N ALA A 801 4.57 -19.29 28.77
CA ALA A 801 3.18 -19.40 28.38
C ALA A 801 2.23 -18.62 29.32
N ALA A 802 2.68 -18.14 30.48
CA ALA A 802 1.91 -17.34 31.43
C ALA A 802 2.31 -15.85 31.45
N SER A 803 3.25 -15.43 30.61
CA SER A 803 3.69 -14.04 30.48
C SER A 803 2.70 -13.18 29.68
N GLY A 804 2.72 -11.85 29.89
CA GLY A 804 1.89 -10.92 29.10
C GLY A 804 0.45 -10.82 29.59
N GLY A 805 0.21 -10.07 30.68
CA GLY A 805 -1.14 -9.86 31.21
C GLY A 805 -2.06 -9.13 30.23
N GLY A 806 -1.55 -8.07 29.59
CA GLY A 806 -2.29 -7.36 28.53
C GLY A 806 -2.19 -8.10 27.20
N LEU A 807 -0.96 -8.23 26.71
CA LEU A 807 -0.65 -8.76 25.38
C LEU A 807 0.49 -9.79 25.44
N TYR A 808 0.30 -10.92 24.76
CA TYR A 808 1.35 -11.92 24.54
C TYR A 808 1.57 -12.20 23.06
N ILE A 809 2.80 -12.05 22.59
CA ILE A 809 3.19 -12.27 21.18
C ILE A 809 4.10 -13.49 21.13
N VAL A 810 3.61 -14.55 20.51
CA VAL A 810 4.37 -15.80 20.33
C VAL A 810 5.44 -15.60 19.24
N ALA A 811 6.50 -16.42 19.27
CA ALA A 811 7.48 -16.46 18.19
C ALA A 811 6.79 -16.65 16.82
N GLY A 812 7.16 -15.82 15.84
CA GLY A 812 6.51 -15.79 14.52
C GLY A 812 5.23 -14.93 14.46
N GLY A 813 4.74 -14.40 15.58
CA GLY A 813 3.64 -13.42 15.63
C GLY A 813 4.16 -11.97 15.58
N THR A 814 3.30 -11.03 15.17
CA THR A 814 3.64 -9.59 15.11
C THR A 814 2.55 -8.73 15.74
N ALA A 815 2.93 -7.72 16.54
CA ALA A 815 1.99 -6.71 17.02
C ALA A 815 2.54 -5.29 16.82
N ASN A 816 1.68 -4.43 16.26
CA ASN A 816 1.91 -3.01 16.02
C ASN A 816 0.88 -2.20 16.82
N LEU A 817 1.32 -1.34 17.72
CA LEU A 817 0.47 -0.51 18.57
C LEU A 817 0.71 0.96 18.24
N VAL A 818 -0.36 1.69 17.92
CA VAL A 818 -0.28 3.13 17.64
C VAL A 818 -1.39 3.91 18.33
N ASN A 819 -1.04 5.07 18.90
CA ASN A 819 -1.95 5.93 19.63
C ASN A 819 -2.73 5.18 20.73
N SER A 820 -2.17 4.09 21.26
CA SER A 820 -2.86 3.12 22.10
C SER A 820 -2.28 3.08 23.50
N ALA A 821 -2.97 2.40 24.42
CA ALA A 821 -2.52 2.28 25.80
C ALA A 821 -2.65 0.84 26.32
N ILE A 822 -1.60 0.32 26.96
CA ILE A 822 -1.62 -0.95 27.69
C ILE A 822 -1.55 -0.63 29.17
N VAL A 823 -2.68 -0.75 29.88
CA VAL A 823 -2.85 -0.16 31.21
C VAL A 823 -3.40 -1.14 32.23
N GLY A 824 -2.80 -1.22 33.42
CA GLY A 824 -3.41 -1.93 34.55
C GLY A 824 -3.56 -3.43 34.33
N ASN A 825 -2.60 -4.06 33.63
CA ASN A 825 -2.57 -5.50 33.41
C ASN A 825 -1.57 -6.17 34.35
N SER A 826 -1.80 -7.43 34.68
CA SER A 826 -1.02 -8.20 35.64
C SER A 826 -0.67 -9.60 35.15
N THR A 827 0.45 -10.14 35.64
CA THR A 827 0.84 -11.55 35.46
C THR A 827 1.60 -12.08 36.67
N GLU A 828 1.49 -13.38 36.94
CA GLU A 828 2.33 -14.12 37.90
C GLU A 828 3.73 -14.45 37.35
N SER A 829 4.02 -14.09 36.10
CA SER A 829 5.28 -14.37 35.41
C SER A 829 5.94 -13.05 34.95
N TRP A 830 6.40 -12.97 33.69
CA TRP A 830 7.06 -11.81 33.11
C TRP A 830 6.12 -10.93 32.28
N GLY A 831 6.41 -9.64 32.19
CA GLY A 831 5.72 -8.77 31.22
C GLY A 831 4.27 -8.49 31.61
N GLY A 832 4.03 -7.80 32.72
CA GLY A 832 2.67 -7.50 33.22
C GLY A 832 1.77 -6.87 32.15
N GLY A 833 2.32 -5.91 31.40
CA GLY A 833 1.67 -5.30 30.25
C GLY A 833 1.81 -6.17 29.01
N ILE A 834 3.05 -6.36 28.55
CA ILE A 834 3.36 -7.01 27.28
C ILE A 834 4.48 -8.04 27.47
N ALA A 835 4.33 -9.22 26.88
CA ALA A 835 5.42 -10.17 26.68
C ALA A 835 5.60 -10.49 25.19
N ASN A 836 6.82 -10.34 24.68
CA ASN A 836 7.14 -10.47 23.26
C ASN A 836 8.22 -11.52 22.96
N LEU A 837 7.84 -12.57 22.23
CA LEU A 837 8.76 -13.56 21.63
C LEU A 837 8.85 -13.42 20.10
N GLY A 838 8.04 -12.55 19.48
CA GLY A 838 7.98 -12.32 18.04
C GLY A 838 8.47 -10.91 17.67
N VAL A 839 7.62 -10.14 17.00
CA VAL A 839 7.90 -8.73 16.64
C VAL A 839 6.91 -7.81 17.34
N LEU A 840 7.42 -6.83 18.10
CA LEU A 840 6.66 -5.81 18.79
C LEU A 840 7.09 -4.42 18.33
N ASN A 841 6.10 -3.62 17.99
CA ASN A 841 6.26 -2.32 17.37
C ASN A 841 5.31 -1.35 18.05
N ILE A 842 5.82 -0.33 18.74
CA ILE A 842 5.00 0.62 19.50
C ILE A 842 5.35 2.04 19.10
N ALA A 843 4.32 2.83 18.75
CA ALA A 843 4.46 4.22 18.39
C ALA A 843 3.41 5.12 19.05
N ASN A 844 3.79 6.30 19.53
CA ASN A 844 2.85 7.27 20.15
C ASN A 844 1.89 6.64 21.17
N SER A 845 2.40 5.77 22.03
CA SER A 845 1.55 4.93 22.87
C SER A 845 2.08 4.89 24.30
N THR A 846 1.20 4.55 25.24
CA THR A 846 1.53 4.49 26.67
C THR A 846 1.45 3.05 27.18
N VAL A 847 2.46 2.60 27.93
CA VAL A 847 2.43 1.33 28.69
C VAL A 847 2.59 1.69 30.17
N SER A 848 1.50 1.59 30.94
CA SER A 848 1.50 2.14 32.30
C SER A 848 0.67 1.36 33.32
N GLY A 849 1.11 1.36 34.58
CA GLY A 849 0.34 0.74 35.67
C GLY A 849 0.27 -0.79 35.60
N ASN A 850 1.17 -1.45 34.86
CA ASN A 850 1.15 -2.90 34.70
C ASN A 850 2.06 -3.58 35.73
N THR A 851 1.76 -4.83 36.09
CA THR A 851 2.37 -5.53 37.23
C THR A 851 2.80 -6.95 36.88
N ALA A 852 4.02 -7.35 37.27
CA ALA A 852 4.54 -8.71 37.12
C ALA A 852 5.00 -9.22 38.49
N ALA A 853 4.71 -10.47 38.83
CA ALA A 853 5.29 -11.10 40.02
C ALA A 853 6.79 -11.41 39.85
N VAL A 854 7.27 -11.51 38.61
CA VAL A 854 8.70 -11.69 38.32
C VAL A 854 9.21 -10.41 37.66
N ASP A 855 9.92 -10.50 36.53
CA ASP A 855 10.54 -9.35 35.89
C ASP A 855 9.59 -8.57 34.98
N SER A 856 9.87 -7.28 34.81
CA SER A 856 9.28 -6.44 33.76
C SER A 856 7.76 -6.27 33.87
N GLY A 857 7.31 -5.47 34.85
CA GLY A 857 5.91 -5.07 34.95
C GLY A 857 5.33 -4.52 33.65
N GLY A 858 6.09 -3.76 32.88
CA GLY A 858 5.67 -3.12 31.64
C GLY A 858 5.82 -4.02 30.43
N ILE A 859 7.05 -4.13 29.91
CA ILE A 859 7.37 -4.85 28.67
C ILE A 859 8.50 -5.85 28.92
N ASN A 860 8.22 -7.12 28.71
CA ASN A 860 9.23 -8.17 28.61
C ASN A 860 9.45 -8.54 27.13
N THR A 861 10.70 -8.56 26.67
CA THR A 861 11.01 -8.95 25.29
C THR A 861 12.17 -9.92 25.18
N ARG A 862 11.97 -10.95 24.35
CA ARG A 862 13.00 -11.84 23.79
C ARG A 862 13.04 -11.82 22.27
N GLY A 863 12.02 -11.21 21.64
CA GLY A 863 11.92 -10.99 20.20
C GLY A 863 12.48 -9.64 19.75
N THR A 864 12.08 -9.19 18.56
CA THR A 864 12.42 -7.85 18.05
C THR A 864 11.44 -6.84 18.62
N THR A 865 11.93 -5.76 19.24
CA THR A 865 11.09 -4.70 19.81
C THR A 865 11.51 -3.33 19.31
N ARG A 866 10.55 -2.47 18.94
CA ARG A 866 10.81 -1.09 18.51
C ARG A 866 9.88 -0.11 19.22
N LEU A 867 10.46 0.87 19.89
CA LEU A 867 9.75 1.92 20.62
C LEU A 867 10.06 3.29 20.01
N VAL A 868 9.02 3.98 19.54
CA VAL A 868 9.12 5.34 18.99
C VAL A 868 8.09 6.25 19.65
N ASN A 869 8.54 7.30 20.33
CA ASN A 869 7.65 8.22 21.03
C ASN A 869 6.69 7.47 21.99
N VAL A 870 7.25 6.56 22.79
CA VAL A 870 6.48 5.73 23.73
C VAL A 870 6.71 6.23 25.14
N THR A 871 5.67 6.16 25.98
CA THR A 871 5.78 6.40 27.42
C THR A 871 5.61 5.08 28.17
N VAL A 872 6.66 4.58 28.82
CA VAL A 872 6.66 3.39 29.68
C VAL A 872 6.89 3.84 31.12
N SER A 873 5.85 3.81 31.95
CA SER A 873 5.90 4.40 33.30
C SER A 873 4.96 3.72 34.27
N ASN A 874 5.19 3.84 35.58
CA ASN A 874 4.34 3.28 36.64
C ASN A 874 4.12 1.77 36.54
N ASN A 875 5.06 1.02 35.96
CA ASN A 875 4.98 -0.43 35.91
C ASN A 875 5.79 -1.05 37.05
N LEU A 876 5.33 -2.18 37.60
CA LEU A 876 5.86 -2.83 38.81
C LEU A 876 6.30 -4.27 38.50
N ALA A 877 7.57 -4.59 38.74
CA ALA A 877 8.09 -5.96 38.84
C ALA A 877 7.96 -6.48 40.29
N ASP A 878 8.37 -7.73 40.53
CA ASP A 878 8.44 -8.39 41.87
C ASP A 878 7.22 -8.11 42.75
N ALA A 879 6.03 -8.22 42.16
CA ALA A 879 4.80 -7.88 42.86
C ALA A 879 4.44 -8.86 43.98
N ASP A 880 5.06 -10.03 44.02
CA ASP A 880 4.94 -10.99 45.12
C ASP A 880 5.99 -10.77 46.23
N ALA A 881 6.89 -9.78 46.05
CA ALA A 881 7.87 -9.32 47.02
C ALA A 881 8.75 -10.45 47.57
N ASN A 882 9.24 -11.30 46.65
CA ASN A 882 10.10 -12.44 46.96
C ASN A 882 11.60 -12.15 46.72
N ASP A 883 11.93 -10.92 46.33
CA ASP A 883 13.27 -10.41 46.00
C ASP A 883 13.90 -11.11 44.78
N ALA A 884 13.09 -11.64 43.86
CA ALA A 884 13.53 -12.38 42.67
C ALA A 884 13.01 -11.80 41.33
N GLY A 885 12.43 -10.59 41.33
CA GLY A 885 12.00 -9.89 40.11
C GLY A 885 12.77 -8.59 39.86
N ASP A 886 13.08 -8.32 38.60
CA ASP A 886 13.87 -7.18 38.14
C ASP A 886 13.13 -6.31 37.09
N GLY A 887 13.33 -4.98 37.15
CA GLY A 887 13.14 -4.06 36.03
C GLY A 887 11.69 -3.77 35.62
N GLY A 888 10.92 -3.11 36.48
CA GLY A 888 9.52 -2.73 36.26
C GLY A 888 9.13 -2.19 34.87
N GLY A 889 9.98 -1.43 34.19
CA GLY A 889 9.68 -0.79 32.90
C GLY A 889 9.84 -1.70 31.68
N LEU A 890 11.07 -1.81 31.17
CA LEU A 890 11.44 -2.58 29.98
C LEU A 890 12.54 -3.60 30.31
N GLY A 891 12.23 -4.89 30.17
CA GLY A 891 13.21 -5.98 30.29
C GLY A 891 13.54 -6.64 28.96
N VAL A 892 14.83 -6.71 28.65
CA VAL A 892 15.36 -7.26 27.40
C VAL A 892 16.15 -8.55 27.69
N PHE A 893 15.46 -9.68 27.57
CA PHE A 893 15.95 -11.02 27.88
C PHE A 893 16.48 -11.77 26.64
N GLY A 894 16.33 -11.19 25.45
CA GLY A 894 16.81 -11.71 24.18
C GLY A 894 16.42 -10.81 23.01
N GLY A 895 16.93 -11.10 21.81
CA GLY A 895 16.58 -10.34 20.60
C GLY A 895 17.18 -8.93 20.55
N THR A 896 16.60 -8.09 19.68
CA THR A 896 17.06 -6.72 19.42
C THR A 896 15.96 -5.72 19.79
N THR A 897 16.31 -4.71 20.58
CA THR A 897 15.42 -3.62 20.95
C THR A 897 15.99 -2.28 20.49
N THR A 898 15.18 -1.49 19.78
CA THR A 898 15.55 -0.13 19.37
C THR A 898 14.61 0.88 20.02
N VAL A 899 15.17 1.93 20.62
CA VAL A 899 14.41 2.93 21.38
C VAL A 899 14.77 4.33 20.86
N ARG A 900 13.76 5.14 20.54
CA ARG A 900 13.93 6.51 20.04
C ARG A 900 12.83 7.44 20.52
N GLY A 901 13.17 8.67 20.87
CA GLY A 901 12.17 9.68 21.26
C GLY A 901 11.28 9.24 22.43
N SER A 902 11.68 8.22 23.20
CA SER A 902 10.81 7.50 24.13
C SER A 902 11.21 7.74 25.58
N LEU A 903 10.23 7.69 26.45
CA LEU A 903 10.33 7.95 27.88
C LEU A 903 10.12 6.63 28.64
N ILE A 904 11.13 6.18 29.38
CA ILE A 904 11.08 4.99 30.24
C ILE A 904 11.52 5.41 31.64
N ALA A 905 10.56 5.71 32.50
CA ALA A 905 10.84 6.29 33.81
C ALA A 905 9.69 6.05 34.79
N VAL A 906 9.98 6.18 36.08
CA VAL A 906 8.99 6.03 37.17
C VAL A 906 8.40 4.62 37.20
N ASN A 907 9.23 3.61 36.91
CA ASN A 907 8.87 2.20 37.10
C ASN A 907 9.46 1.66 38.42
N PHE A 908 9.00 0.51 38.86
CA PHE A 908 9.23 -0.03 40.21
C PHE A 908 9.69 -1.48 40.16
N ASP A 909 10.62 -1.84 41.05
CA ASP A 909 11.22 -3.18 41.13
C ASP A 909 10.48 -4.09 42.10
N THR A 910 10.18 -3.61 43.32
CA THR A 910 9.32 -4.26 44.33
C THR A 910 8.33 -3.23 44.88
N PRO A 911 7.26 -3.64 45.59
CA PRO A 911 6.35 -2.71 46.27
C PRO A 911 7.06 -1.80 47.28
N ASP A 912 8.17 -2.28 47.87
CA ASP A 912 8.86 -1.65 49.00
C ASP A 912 10.18 -0.96 48.60
N ASN A 913 10.67 -1.14 47.35
CA ASN A 913 11.73 -0.29 46.79
C ASN A 913 11.10 1.03 46.31
N LEU A 914 11.06 1.99 47.23
CA LEU A 914 10.44 3.30 47.08
C LEU A 914 10.90 4.05 45.82
N GLY A 915 10.14 3.90 44.73
CA GLY A 915 9.73 5.09 44.00
C GLY A 915 8.91 6.01 44.93
N PRO A 916 8.70 7.27 44.55
CA PRO A 916 8.55 8.39 45.47
C PRO A 916 7.59 8.13 46.64
N VAL A 917 8.10 8.25 47.87
CA VAL A 917 7.32 8.16 49.11
C VAL A 917 6.22 9.22 49.10
N ALA A 918 4.97 8.79 49.19
CA ALA A 918 3.86 9.69 49.47
C ALA A 918 3.93 10.20 50.91
N ILE A 919 4.20 11.49 51.09
CA ILE A 919 3.86 12.22 52.31
C ILE A 919 2.55 12.99 52.09
N PRO A 920 1.70 13.18 53.12
CA PRO A 920 0.46 13.96 53.00
C PRO A 920 0.80 15.41 52.63
N GLY A 921 0.68 15.76 51.35
CA GLY A 921 1.06 17.09 50.86
C GLY A 921 1.32 17.25 49.35
N GLY A 922 1.51 16.16 48.60
CA GLY A 922 1.36 16.19 47.13
C GLY A 922 2.56 16.65 46.27
N GLU A 923 3.80 16.64 46.79
CA GLU A 923 5.01 16.77 45.95
C GLU A 923 5.82 15.47 45.94
N VAL A 924 6.24 15.05 44.74
CA VAL A 924 7.02 13.84 44.46
C VAL A 924 8.49 14.24 44.36
N LEU A 925 9.28 13.90 45.38
CA LEU A 925 10.74 14.08 45.38
C LEU A 925 11.46 12.79 44.95
N SER A 926 12.57 12.96 44.23
CA SER A 926 13.41 11.83 43.77
C SER A 926 14.26 11.26 44.92
N GLN A 927 14.77 10.02 44.77
CA GLN A 927 15.78 9.44 45.67
C GLN A 927 17.00 10.38 45.85
N PHE A 928 17.28 11.21 44.85
CA PHE A 928 18.34 12.22 44.86
C PHE A 928 18.06 13.38 45.82
N ASP A 929 16.81 13.79 45.98
CA ASP A 929 16.42 14.89 46.88
C ASP A 929 16.35 14.45 48.34
N VAL A 930 15.98 13.18 48.60
CA VAL A 930 16.00 12.57 49.94
C VAL A 930 17.44 12.38 50.42
N ALA A 931 18.33 11.82 49.58
CA ALA A 931 19.75 11.68 49.89
C ALA A 931 20.45 13.04 50.11
N ARG A 932 20.04 14.07 49.36
CA ARG A 932 20.54 15.46 49.55
C ARG A 932 20.09 16.04 50.91
N ALA A 933 18.82 15.87 51.28
CA ALA A 933 18.30 16.36 52.54
C ALA A 933 18.90 15.66 53.77
N GLU A 934 19.21 14.36 53.66
CA GLU A 934 19.87 13.59 54.72
C GLU A 934 21.35 13.96 54.88
N ALA A 935 22.08 14.15 53.78
CA ALA A 935 23.47 14.61 53.81
C ALA A 935 23.61 16.04 54.37
N GLU A 936 22.69 16.95 54.02
CA GLU A 936 22.63 18.31 54.55
C GLU A 936 22.27 18.35 56.05
N ALA A 937 21.40 17.44 56.52
CA ALA A 937 21.04 17.33 57.93
C ALA A 937 22.16 16.75 58.81
N GLN A 938 23.09 15.99 58.23
CA GLN A 938 24.18 15.32 58.94
C GLN A 938 25.54 16.04 58.83
N GLY A 939 25.64 17.08 57.98
CA GLY A 939 26.83 17.92 57.87
C GLY A 939 28.03 17.22 57.23
N GLU A 940 27.80 16.16 56.46
CA GLU A 940 28.84 15.41 55.75
C GLU A 940 29.11 16.01 54.36
N ALA A 941 30.39 16.04 53.95
CA ALA A 941 30.76 16.44 52.60
C ALA A 941 30.25 15.39 51.60
N LEU A 942 29.76 15.86 50.46
CA LEU A 942 29.16 15.05 49.37
C LEU A 942 30.22 14.14 48.70
N GLU A 943 30.70 13.13 49.40
CA GLU A 943 31.44 12.01 48.81
C GLU A 943 30.45 10.87 48.51
N ALA A 944 30.57 10.33 47.29
CA ALA A 944 29.68 9.36 46.66
C ALA A 944 29.06 8.34 47.63
N VAL A 945 27.77 8.53 47.94
CA VAL A 945 26.91 7.41 48.34
C VAL A 945 26.80 6.51 47.11
N GLY A 946 27.64 5.48 47.07
CA GLY A 946 27.58 4.46 46.03
C GLY A 946 26.21 3.77 46.06
N PRO A 947 25.65 3.41 44.90
CA PRO A 947 24.34 2.75 44.82
C PRO A 947 24.38 1.43 45.61
N LEU A 948 23.33 1.17 46.38
CA LEU A 948 23.02 -0.18 46.85
C LEU A 948 22.98 -1.10 45.61
N ALA A 949 23.63 -2.26 45.71
CA ALA A 949 23.80 -3.17 44.60
C ALA A 949 22.45 -3.79 44.17
N GLY A 950 22.12 -3.65 42.87
CA GLY A 950 21.02 -4.33 42.14
C GLY A 950 19.65 -3.67 42.35
N VAL A 951 18.81 -3.32 41.38
CA VAL A 951 18.74 -3.49 39.92
C VAL A 951 18.04 -2.23 39.33
N ASN A 952 18.10 -1.98 38.02
CA ASN A 952 17.49 -0.79 37.42
C ASN A 952 15.98 -1.01 37.14
N PRO A 953 15.07 -0.28 37.81
CA PRO A 953 13.63 -0.50 37.67
C PRO A 953 13.07 -0.03 36.32
N ASP A 954 13.76 0.83 35.59
CA ASP A 954 13.29 1.35 34.30
C ASP A 954 13.71 0.47 33.13
N VAL A 955 14.98 0.06 33.09
CA VAL A 955 15.52 -0.80 32.03
C VAL A 955 16.39 -1.90 32.59
N TYR A 956 16.03 -3.14 32.30
CA TYR A 956 16.79 -4.33 32.65
C TYR A 956 17.30 -5.07 31.41
N LEU A 957 18.60 -5.32 31.35
CA LEU A 957 19.26 -5.98 30.22
C LEU A 957 19.94 -7.26 30.69
N PHE A 958 19.53 -8.41 30.14
CA PHE A 958 20.08 -9.71 30.51
C PHE A 958 20.90 -10.36 29.38
N PHE A 959 20.24 -10.84 28.31
CA PHE A 959 20.92 -11.48 27.15
C PHE A 959 20.65 -10.83 25.78
N GLY A 960 19.75 -9.83 25.69
CA GLY A 960 19.47 -9.17 24.41
C GLY A 960 20.34 -7.94 24.15
N THR A 961 19.95 -7.15 23.16
CA THR A 961 20.63 -5.90 22.79
C THR A 961 19.68 -4.72 22.78
N ILE A 962 20.13 -3.57 23.28
CA ILE A 962 19.41 -2.30 23.19
C ILE A 962 20.24 -1.33 22.35
N THR A 963 19.60 -0.72 21.36
CA THR A 963 20.17 0.37 20.56
C THR A 963 19.38 1.65 20.82
N SER A 964 20.00 2.65 21.44
CA SER A 964 19.45 4.01 21.48
C SER A 964 19.64 4.69 20.13
N ALA A 965 18.54 5.16 19.54
CA ALA A 965 18.55 6.00 18.35
C ALA A 965 18.37 7.50 18.70
N ASN A 966 18.82 7.90 19.88
CA ASN A 966 18.87 9.27 20.40
C ASN A 966 17.50 9.81 20.89
N TYR A 967 17.56 10.90 21.67
CA TYR A 967 16.41 11.62 22.24
C TYR A 967 15.52 10.77 23.15
N ASN A 968 16.09 9.87 23.93
CA ASN A 968 15.34 9.09 24.93
C ASN A 968 15.44 9.70 26.32
N LEU A 969 14.44 9.49 27.18
CA LEU A 969 14.50 9.85 28.61
C LEU A 969 14.40 8.58 29.46
N ILE A 970 15.45 8.29 30.22
CA ILE A 970 15.54 7.16 31.13
C ILE A 970 15.65 7.67 32.57
N GLY A 971 14.69 7.29 33.42
CA GLY A 971 14.58 7.76 34.80
C GLY A 971 15.75 7.33 35.69
N ASN A 972 16.19 6.09 35.55
CA ASN A 972 17.39 5.52 36.17
C ASN A 972 18.25 4.79 35.11
N GLY A 973 19.51 5.19 34.95
CA GLY A 973 20.43 4.65 33.96
C GLY A 973 21.50 3.70 34.51
N THR A 974 21.51 3.44 35.81
CA THR A 974 22.66 2.84 36.51
C THR A 974 23.04 1.43 36.05
N ASN A 975 22.14 0.69 35.37
CA ASN A 975 22.43 -0.63 34.77
C ASN A 975 22.06 -0.76 33.28
N ALA A 976 21.88 0.35 32.55
CA ALA A 976 21.54 0.28 31.12
C ALA A 976 22.74 -0.05 30.19
N GLY A 977 23.90 -0.43 30.75
CA GLY A 977 25.08 -0.87 30.00
C GLY A 977 25.70 0.19 29.07
N GLY A 978 25.41 1.48 29.28
CA GLY A 978 25.80 2.55 28.34
C GLY A 978 24.98 2.57 27.04
N SER A 979 23.90 1.79 26.94
CA SER A 979 23.06 1.68 25.74
C SER A 979 22.34 2.98 25.37
N PHE A 980 22.19 3.90 26.34
CA PHE A 980 21.61 5.24 26.18
C PHE A 980 22.67 6.33 26.39
N ALA A 981 23.74 6.26 25.59
CA ALA A 981 24.85 7.22 25.63
C ALA A 981 24.87 8.15 24.40
N GLN A 982 23.77 8.26 23.66
CA GLN A 982 23.70 9.18 22.53
C GLN A 982 23.63 10.64 23.03
N PRO A 983 24.12 11.63 22.26
CA PRO A 983 24.30 13.01 22.75
C PRO A 983 23.05 13.70 23.29
N ASN A 984 21.85 13.32 22.83
CA ASN A 984 20.59 13.94 23.23
C ASN A 984 19.73 13.02 24.12
N ASP A 985 20.26 11.87 24.55
CA ASP A 985 19.60 11.06 25.58
C ASP A 985 19.67 11.76 26.93
N LEU A 986 18.56 11.72 27.67
CA LEU A 986 18.42 12.19 29.04
C LEU A 986 18.41 10.98 29.98
N VAL A 987 19.47 10.81 30.76
CA VAL A 987 19.62 9.66 31.66
C VAL A 987 19.71 10.15 33.09
N ASN A 988 19.04 9.46 34.02
CA ASN A 988 18.89 9.87 35.42
C ASN A 988 18.10 11.17 35.59
N VAL A 989 17.06 11.36 34.77
CA VAL A 989 16.22 12.57 34.76
C VAL A 989 14.80 12.22 35.16
N ASN A 990 14.23 12.98 36.10
CA ASN A 990 12.81 12.85 36.43
C ASN A 990 11.97 13.45 35.29
N PRO A 991 11.07 12.66 34.66
CA PRO A 991 10.22 13.13 33.58
C PRO A 991 9.14 14.13 34.01
N GLN A 992 8.84 14.24 35.32
CA GLN A 992 7.76 15.06 35.87
C GLN A 992 6.39 14.75 35.25
N LEU A 993 6.02 13.46 35.22
CA LEU A 993 4.73 13.02 34.68
C LEU A 993 3.56 13.44 35.59
N GLY A 994 2.46 13.88 34.99
CA GLY A 994 1.17 14.01 35.65
C GLY A 994 0.42 12.68 35.76
N ALA A 995 -0.76 12.71 36.38
CA ALA A 995 -1.61 11.52 36.52
C ALA A 995 -2.05 10.95 35.15
N LEU A 996 -2.25 9.63 35.11
CA LEU A 996 -2.78 8.95 33.93
C LEU A 996 -4.21 9.46 33.65
N THR A 997 -4.46 9.95 32.44
CA THR A 997 -5.74 10.54 32.05
C THR A 997 -6.06 10.29 30.57
N GLY A 998 -7.26 10.64 30.13
CA GLY A 998 -7.71 10.45 28.74
C GLY A 998 -8.13 9.02 28.41
N SER A 999 -8.49 8.81 27.14
CA SER A 999 -8.92 7.52 26.58
C SER A 999 -8.51 7.47 25.10
N PRO A 1000 -7.47 6.69 24.72
CA PRO A 1000 -6.68 5.78 25.56
C PRO A 1000 -5.83 6.55 26.58
N GLY A 1001 -5.58 5.94 27.76
CA GLY A 1001 -4.83 6.60 28.84
C GLY A 1001 -3.42 7.06 28.44
N PHE A 1002 -3.03 8.26 28.88
CA PHE A 1002 -1.69 8.84 28.68
C PHE A 1002 -1.24 9.65 29.90
N HIS A 1003 0.06 9.88 30.03
CA HIS A 1003 0.64 10.76 31.05
C HIS A 1003 1.03 12.12 30.45
N PRO A 1004 0.44 13.25 30.89
CA PRO A 1004 0.89 14.57 30.47
C PRO A 1004 2.26 14.90 31.09
N LEU A 1005 3.12 15.60 30.34
CA LEU A 1005 4.38 16.13 30.86
C LEU A 1005 4.13 17.36 31.73
N GLY A 1006 4.82 17.47 32.87
CA GLY A 1006 4.83 18.67 33.71
C GLY A 1006 5.49 19.87 33.02
N PRO A 1007 5.14 21.12 33.40
CA PRO A 1007 5.57 22.34 32.72
C PRO A 1007 7.09 22.56 32.70
N THR A 1008 7.81 22.00 33.67
CA THR A 1008 9.27 22.12 33.80
C THR A 1008 10.03 20.89 33.32
N SER A 1009 9.33 19.93 32.69
CA SER A 1009 9.95 18.67 32.28
C SER A 1009 11.00 18.92 31.22
N GLN A 1010 12.17 18.30 31.37
CA GLN A 1010 13.24 18.33 30.37
C GLN A 1010 12.91 17.51 29.11
N ALA A 1011 11.85 16.71 29.15
CA ALA A 1011 11.32 16.03 27.98
C ALA A 1011 10.61 16.97 26.99
N ARG A 1012 10.23 18.18 27.42
CA ARG A 1012 9.53 19.14 26.58
C ARG A 1012 10.45 19.80 25.56
N ASP A 1013 9.93 20.04 24.36
CA ASP A 1013 10.56 20.75 23.24
C ASP A 1013 12.01 20.29 22.99
N ARG A 1014 12.26 18.98 23.12
CA ARG A 1014 13.62 18.44 23.15
C ARG A 1014 14.10 17.93 21.80
N ILE A 1015 13.17 17.48 20.95
CA ILE A 1015 13.46 16.90 19.65
C ILE A 1015 13.30 18.00 18.60
N LEU A 1016 14.33 18.24 17.80
CA LEU A 1016 14.26 19.22 16.71
C LEU A 1016 13.19 18.82 15.69
N ALA A 1017 12.49 19.78 15.07
CA ALA A 1017 11.46 19.48 14.05
C ALA A 1017 11.94 18.54 12.92
N ALA A 1018 13.18 18.71 12.46
CA ALA A 1018 13.77 17.84 11.44
C ALA A 1018 14.00 16.40 11.93
N ASP A 1019 14.21 16.25 13.23
CA ASP A 1019 14.38 14.97 13.93
C ASP A 1019 13.06 14.44 14.48
N CYS A 1020 11.99 15.23 14.60
CA CYS A 1020 10.66 14.70 14.97
C CYS A 1020 10.16 13.60 14.00
N ALA A 1021 10.75 13.56 12.80
CA ALA A 1021 10.52 12.55 11.78
C ALA A 1021 11.32 11.26 12.06
N PHE A 1022 10.71 10.29 12.74
CA PHE A 1022 11.40 9.03 13.01
C PHE A 1022 10.84 7.84 12.23
N ILE A 1023 11.71 7.38 11.32
CA ILE A 1023 11.90 6.03 10.74
C ILE A 1023 10.91 5.04 11.34
N SER A 1024 9.83 4.77 10.61
CA SER A 1024 9.02 3.60 10.87
C SER A 1024 9.60 2.36 10.19
N GLU A 1025 10.61 1.73 10.81
CA GLU A 1025 10.82 0.28 10.61
C GLU A 1025 9.73 -0.55 11.34
N VAL A 1026 8.66 0.09 11.84
CA VAL A 1026 7.49 -0.61 12.36
C VAL A 1026 6.73 -1.05 11.11
N GLY A 1027 6.61 -2.36 10.87
CA GLY A 1027 5.80 -2.93 9.81
C GLY A 1027 4.29 -2.69 9.98
N ASN A 1028 3.88 -1.51 10.44
CA ASN A 1028 2.50 -1.05 10.44
C ASN A 1028 2.20 -0.38 9.08
N PRO A 1029 1.24 -0.90 8.30
CA PRO A 1029 0.85 -0.31 7.02
C PRO A 1029 0.20 1.09 7.13
N LEU A 1030 0.07 1.67 8.33
CA LEU A 1030 -0.36 3.05 8.55
C LEU A 1030 0.79 4.05 8.65
N TYR A 1031 2.02 3.60 8.95
CA TYR A 1031 3.17 4.49 9.16
C TYR A 1031 4.42 3.93 8.50
N THR A 1032 4.89 4.65 7.49
CA THR A 1032 6.04 4.26 6.68
C THR A 1032 7.34 4.68 7.27
N ASP A 1033 8.36 3.89 6.94
CA ASP A 1033 9.72 4.28 7.11
C ASP A 1033 9.98 5.68 6.53
N GLY A 1034 10.61 6.55 7.32
CA GLY A 1034 11.00 7.90 6.89
C GLY A 1034 9.97 9.06 6.99
N THR A 1035 8.82 8.92 7.68
CA THR A 1035 7.87 10.05 7.90
C THR A 1035 7.56 10.29 9.38
N ALA A 1036 7.54 11.57 9.81
CA ALA A 1036 7.09 11.95 11.15
C ALA A 1036 5.64 11.53 11.40
N LEU A 1037 5.37 11.06 12.61
CA LEU A 1037 4.00 10.92 13.09
C LEU A 1037 3.42 12.35 13.22
N PRO A 1038 2.40 12.71 12.42
CA PRO A 1038 1.93 14.10 12.32
C PRO A 1038 1.20 14.57 13.58
N SER A 1039 0.86 13.62 14.46
CA SER A 1039 0.23 13.86 15.74
C SER A 1039 0.82 13.00 16.85
N ASP A 1040 0.52 13.37 18.08
CA ASP A 1040 0.80 12.60 19.29
C ASP A 1040 -0.30 11.56 19.57
N GLN A 1041 -0.21 10.83 20.70
CA GLN A 1041 -1.18 9.79 21.08
C GLN A 1041 -2.66 10.27 21.04
N ARG A 1042 -2.90 11.56 21.27
CA ARG A 1042 -4.24 12.15 21.37
C ARG A 1042 -4.75 12.65 20.01
N GLY A 1043 -3.91 12.61 18.99
CA GLY A 1043 -4.20 13.21 17.69
C GLY A 1043 -3.89 14.71 17.60
N PHE A 1044 -3.21 15.30 18.59
CA PHE A 1044 -2.74 16.69 18.48
C PHE A 1044 -1.48 16.78 17.63
N ARG A 1045 -1.31 17.87 16.88
CA ARG A 1045 -0.18 18.07 15.96
C ARG A 1045 1.17 17.89 16.65
N ARG A 1046 2.17 17.43 15.89
CA ARG A 1046 3.56 17.24 16.29
C ARG A 1046 4.47 17.58 15.10
N PRO A 1047 5.47 18.47 15.20
CA PRO A 1047 5.87 19.30 16.35
C PRO A 1047 4.91 20.46 16.66
N ILE A 1048 4.99 21.02 17.88
CA ILE A 1048 4.34 22.28 18.30
C ILE A 1048 5.40 23.21 18.91
N ASP A 1049 5.26 24.51 18.72
CA ASP A 1049 6.06 25.53 19.43
C ASP A 1049 5.33 25.92 20.72
N VAL A 1050 5.65 25.24 21.83
CA VAL A 1050 4.94 25.42 23.10
C VAL A 1050 5.44 26.63 23.89
N ASP A 1051 6.72 27.00 23.71
CA ASP A 1051 7.35 28.14 24.38
C ASP A 1051 7.23 29.46 23.58
N LEU A 1052 6.65 29.40 22.38
CA LEU A 1052 6.40 30.51 21.46
C LEU A 1052 7.69 31.22 21.01
N ASN A 1053 8.82 30.51 20.96
CA ASN A 1053 10.10 31.06 20.53
C ASN A 1053 10.24 31.16 18.99
N GLY A 1054 9.26 30.67 18.24
CA GLY A 1054 9.21 30.64 16.78
C GLY A 1054 9.72 29.35 16.14
N VAL A 1055 10.15 28.37 16.94
CA VAL A 1055 10.69 27.07 16.49
C VAL A 1055 9.87 25.93 17.08
N ALA A 1056 9.11 25.24 16.24
CA ALA A 1056 8.37 24.07 16.68
C ALA A 1056 9.33 22.90 16.98
N GLN A 1057 9.16 22.25 18.13
CA GLN A 1057 9.92 21.07 18.54
C GLN A 1057 8.95 19.95 18.96
N CYS A 1058 9.47 18.74 19.18
CA CYS A 1058 8.68 17.66 19.77
C CYS A 1058 9.17 17.30 21.16
N ASP A 1059 8.23 16.79 21.93
CA ASP A 1059 8.48 16.23 23.24
C ASP A 1059 8.95 14.78 23.15
N ILE A 1060 9.77 14.36 24.11
CA ILE A 1060 10.10 12.95 24.33
C ILE A 1060 8.88 12.25 24.95
N GLY A 1061 8.44 11.15 24.33
CA GLY A 1061 7.32 10.31 24.78
C GLY A 1061 6.06 10.42 23.93
N ALA A 1062 4.97 9.83 24.43
CA ALA A 1062 3.75 9.61 23.66
C ALA A 1062 2.91 10.86 23.38
N VAL A 1063 3.10 11.93 24.15
CA VAL A 1063 2.28 13.15 24.07
C VAL A 1063 3.12 14.40 23.95
N GLU A 1064 2.60 15.38 23.20
CA GLU A 1064 3.14 16.74 23.15
C GLU A 1064 2.58 17.58 24.31
N ALA A 1065 3.34 18.52 24.83
CA ALA A 1065 2.83 19.55 25.70
C ALA A 1065 1.90 20.47 24.88
N ALA A 1066 0.74 20.78 25.43
CA ALA A 1066 -0.17 21.74 24.82
C ALA A 1066 -0.11 23.07 25.59
N LEU A 1067 -0.19 24.19 24.86
CA LEU A 1067 -0.39 25.51 25.46
C LEU A 1067 -1.69 25.51 26.25
N ALA A 1068 -1.60 25.69 27.57
CA ALA A 1068 -2.75 26.09 28.36
C ALA A 1068 -3.10 27.52 28.00
N VAL A 1069 -3.97 27.70 26.99
CA VAL A 1069 -4.61 29.00 26.76
C VAL A 1069 -5.55 29.26 27.93
N PHE A 1070 -5.03 29.83 29.01
CA PHE A 1070 -5.85 30.51 30.00
C PHE A 1070 -6.48 31.72 29.31
N LEU A 1071 -7.68 31.54 28.76
CA LEU A 1071 -8.57 32.64 28.37
C LEU A 1071 -9.28 33.14 29.64
N PRO A 1072 -8.86 34.24 30.29
CA PRO A 1072 -9.42 34.65 31.57
C PRO A 1072 -10.75 35.42 31.41
N LEU A 1073 -11.45 35.32 30.27
CA LEU A 1073 -12.49 36.27 29.88
C LEU A 1073 -13.87 35.68 29.53
N ILE A 1074 -14.13 34.38 29.70
CA ILE A 1074 -15.49 33.81 29.57
C ILE A 1074 -15.92 33.08 30.86
N ARG A 1075 -15.85 33.81 31.98
CA ARG A 1075 -16.73 33.61 33.15
C ARG A 1075 -17.06 34.96 33.77
N ARG A 1076 -17.86 35.74 33.04
CA ARG A 1076 -18.86 36.67 33.58
C ARG A 1076 -20.07 36.68 32.65
#